data_AF-A0A143BBV5-F1
#
_entry.id   AF-A0A143BBV5-F1
#
_cell.length_a   1.000
_cell.length_b   1.000
_cell.length_c   1.000
_cell.angle_alpha   90.00
_cell.angle_beta   90.00
_cell.angle_gamma   90.00
#
_symmetry.space_group_name_H-M   'P 1'
#
loop_
_entity.id
_entity.type
_entity.pdbx_description
1 polymer ?
#
loop_
_entity_poly.entity_id
_entity_poly.type
_entity_poly.pdbx_seq_one_letter_code
_entity_poly.pdbx_strand_id
1 'polypeptide(L)'
;MPSRPQRLVTFPDSTRRAGFDLPRLLRGLGSQLPFSGADVTAGGESELQAVVIGRRESVDLPQTIADSNYFANIVRRTRAGDTSPKLLGELERFLAENREQVWENSWVRFPRRLLAPAAGAVLEHDLLADKGDPAAGQRTDVARFVIQQQGEEQLRIPVSYLLKLGLADAIAADGGLPRPLATCGERLLAHFLSDNTSPETFSFRVLSLVPGPGYGAPLARETARRYLLSQLIVEYANRRFGLTESGQQARIYFAPQTPVRQRELNGLIADGFYRELFMSPCLSGWDQGEKKHRYMELCHQVLSRSQLQAVAKLREAGIITNNLVVLPNVSNTSLANNGTHISLGSRLLSAAVADPASGFGAAEEKYAGDLAIKCIEHFLPLFVGTCSAAPSRMGFSDFHPELALGFLPHELDYTHLRMLWRRWRKKADLAICGRSLTPFGPGWLDQSLSAGFGLRGDFIPDARLIDYPAALLSTWASPALDGRLGNHERLKGDLAALGAFDPQMSLYLLCRQRQFAAMGFSGFEGRHYSLFPDLGADLAAAAALQTLVTTFAYRQMATGRLHHRLVPDDPVTESERRQIFFFAAAGIPTFYVRRSSRNLLLRRILQRTRKVRPSSRYPGYFRVPVLEYQRTLLEMLREEAADLVESLGVGDVLDDFSRRLEEPALHGAAGRLTAGILGTLGAGNPMRVPAREFNLAAERYYREELRRTQLRAALGELAADLVRLTPTLAEPLRRALGELLPQGPGHSWAGFCQEVLDGSASAATLQRLIGLLLLTVAADDSAGATASHDKDDHDLRSSLHRAL
;
A
#
# COMPACT_ATOMS: atom_id res chain seq x y z
N MET A 1 44.59 23.74 -2.73
CA MET A 1 44.56 22.59 -3.67
C MET A 1 43.13 22.10 -3.76
N PRO A 2 42.47 22.18 -4.93
CA PRO A 2 41.07 21.79 -5.05
C PRO A 2 40.95 20.27 -5.14
N SER A 3 40.01 19.74 -4.37
CA SER A 3 39.63 18.34 -4.25
C SER A 3 39.03 17.81 -5.56
N ARG A 4 39.47 16.60 -5.93
CA ARG A 4 39.02 15.86 -7.13
C ARG A 4 37.50 15.64 -7.09
N PRO A 5 36.76 15.88 -8.18
CA PRO A 5 35.38 15.46 -8.29
C PRO A 5 35.31 13.92 -8.31
N GLN A 6 34.38 13.36 -7.54
CA GLN A 6 34.03 11.94 -7.59
C GLN A 6 33.64 11.55 -9.02
N ARG A 7 34.22 10.45 -9.52
CA ARG A 7 33.96 9.91 -10.85
C ARG A 7 32.46 9.57 -10.98
N LEU A 8 31.73 10.39 -11.75
CA LEU A 8 30.50 9.95 -12.41
C LEU A 8 30.83 8.70 -13.22
N VAL A 9 30.17 7.59 -12.89
CA VAL A 9 30.21 6.37 -13.70
C VAL A 9 29.63 6.74 -15.06
N THR A 10 30.51 6.86 -16.05
CA THR A 10 30.13 7.05 -17.45
C THR A 10 29.50 5.75 -17.94
N PHE A 11 28.17 5.72 -18.01
CA PHE A 11 27.45 4.64 -18.69
C PHE A 11 27.65 4.79 -20.20
N PRO A 12 28.00 3.73 -20.93
CA PRO A 12 28.19 3.81 -22.37
C PRO A 12 26.86 4.16 -23.04
N ASP A 13 26.85 5.30 -23.72
CA ASP A 13 25.81 5.70 -24.64
C ASP A 13 25.79 4.68 -25.80
N SER A 14 24.81 3.78 -25.81
CA SER A 14 24.62 2.85 -26.91
C SER A 14 23.14 2.69 -27.24
N THR A 15 22.77 3.24 -28.38
CA THR A 15 21.49 3.07 -29.06
C THR A 15 21.29 1.66 -29.65
N ARG A 16 21.86 0.61 -29.05
CA ARG A 16 21.63 -0.79 -29.46
C ARG A 16 20.29 -1.27 -28.91
N ARG A 17 19.26 -1.36 -29.76
CA ARG A 17 18.11 -2.24 -29.50
C ARG A 17 18.66 -3.66 -29.33
N ALA A 18 18.31 -4.32 -28.23
CA ALA A 18 18.75 -5.66 -27.84
C ALA A 18 19.07 -6.56 -29.04
N GLY A 19 20.33 -6.95 -29.18
CA GLY A 19 20.83 -7.82 -30.25
C GLY A 19 20.54 -9.31 -30.02
N PHE A 20 19.61 -9.64 -29.13
CA PHE A 20 19.31 -11.00 -28.69
C PHE A 20 17.88 -11.43 -29.04
N ASP A 21 17.71 -12.72 -29.35
CA ASP A 21 16.42 -13.35 -29.66
C ASP A 21 15.71 -13.75 -28.37
N LEU A 22 14.96 -12.82 -27.79
CA LEU A 22 14.21 -13.04 -26.54
C LEU A 22 13.29 -14.27 -26.61
N PRO A 23 12.46 -14.48 -27.66
CA PRO A 23 11.66 -15.70 -27.77
C PRO A 23 12.48 -16.99 -27.65
N ARG A 24 13.64 -17.05 -28.31
CA ARG A 24 14.53 -18.21 -28.21
C ARG A 24 15.12 -18.36 -26.81
N LEU A 25 15.56 -17.26 -26.19
CA LEU A 25 16.10 -17.29 -24.82
C LEU A 25 15.07 -17.81 -23.83
N LEU A 26 13.85 -17.25 -23.82
CA LEU A 26 12.79 -17.66 -22.90
C LEU A 26 12.39 -19.13 -23.07
N ARG A 27 12.36 -19.65 -24.30
CA ARG A 27 12.11 -21.08 -24.56
C ARG A 27 13.30 -21.97 -24.17
N GLY A 28 14.50 -21.40 -24.06
CA GLY A 28 15.73 -22.10 -23.67
C GLY A 28 15.95 -22.16 -22.17
N LEU A 29 15.21 -21.39 -21.36
CA LEU A 29 15.39 -21.35 -19.89
C LEU A 29 14.95 -22.65 -19.18
N GLY A 30 14.13 -23.47 -19.81
CA GLY A 30 13.66 -24.72 -19.24
C GLY A 30 12.50 -25.33 -20.02
N SER A 31 11.98 -26.46 -19.54
CA SER A 31 10.81 -27.13 -20.12
C SER A 31 9.47 -26.43 -19.81
N GLN A 32 9.47 -25.49 -18.86
CA GLN A 32 8.32 -24.71 -18.44
C GLN A 32 8.57 -23.21 -18.60
N LEU A 33 7.49 -22.42 -18.73
CA LEU A 33 7.58 -20.96 -18.84
C LEU A 33 7.85 -20.33 -17.46
N PRO A 34 8.54 -19.17 -17.41
CA PRO A 34 8.56 -18.36 -16.19
C PRO A 34 7.17 -18.05 -15.66
N PHE A 35 7.05 -18.05 -14.35
CA PHE A 35 5.82 -17.87 -13.58
C PHE A 35 4.75 -18.94 -13.84
N SER A 36 5.12 -20.15 -14.26
CA SER A 36 4.19 -21.26 -14.44
C SER A 36 4.54 -22.45 -13.53
N GLY A 37 3.56 -23.34 -13.29
CA GLY A 37 3.78 -24.53 -12.48
C GLY A 37 4.31 -24.20 -11.07
N ALA A 38 5.39 -24.88 -10.67
CA ALA A 38 6.06 -24.70 -9.37
C ALA A 38 7.13 -23.58 -9.36
N ASP A 39 7.26 -22.83 -10.47
CA ASP A 39 8.25 -21.76 -10.58
C ASP A 39 7.99 -20.58 -9.64
N VAL A 40 6.70 -20.34 -9.33
CA VAL A 40 6.25 -19.12 -8.68
C VAL A 40 6.53 -19.14 -7.18
N THR A 41 7.17 -18.08 -6.71
CA THR A 41 7.16 -17.69 -5.31
C THR A 41 6.32 -16.44 -5.09
N ALA A 42 5.80 -16.27 -3.88
CA ALA A 42 5.01 -15.11 -3.52
C ALA A 42 5.33 -14.59 -2.12
N GLY A 43 5.18 -13.28 -1.95
CA GLY A 43 5.25 -12.57 -0.67
C GLY A 43 4.35 -11.35 -0.71
N GLY A 44 4.00 -10.83 0.46
CA GLY A 44 3.10 -9.70 0.63
C GLY A 44 3.63 -8.68 1.62
N GLU A 45 3.30 -7.42 1.37
CA GLU A 45 3.57 -6.30 2.28
C GLU A 45 2.25 -5.60 2.58
N SER A 46 2.09 -5.13 3.79
CA SER A 46 0.86 -4.50 4.24
C SER A 46 1.16 -3.29 5.10
N GLU A 47 0.65 -2.15 4.65
CA GLU A 47 0.59 -0.93 5.43
C GLU A 47 -0.74 -0.93 6.20
N LEU A 48 -0.68 -0.67 7.51
CA LEU A 48 -1.83 -0.64 8.40
C LEU A 48 -2.06 0.78 8.91
N GLN A 49 -3.30 1.15 9.19
CA GLN A 49 -3.59 2.38 9.93
C GLN A 49 -3.42 2.14 11.43
N ALA A 50 -2.79 3.09 12.14
CA ALA A 50 -2.70 3.10 13.59
C ALA A 50 -3.52 4.24 14.21
N VAL A 51 -4.10 4.00 15.38
CA VAL A 51 -4.75 5.02 16.20
C VAL A 51 -4.47 4.77 17.68
N VAL A 52 -4.51 5.83 18.49
CA VAL A 52 -4.58 5.75 19.94
C VAL A 52 -5.90 6.35 20.40
N ILE A 53 -6.70 5.57 21.12
CA ILE A 53 -8.00 5.96 21.63
C ILE A 53 -7.83 6.38 23.09
N GLY A 54 -8.34 7.56 23.44
CA GLY A 54 -8.25 8.07 24.80
C GLY A 54 -8.52 9.56 24.91
N ARG A 55 -8.70 10.02 26.15
CA ARG A 55 -8.90 11.44 26.44
C ARG A 55 -7.67 12.24 26.01
N ARG A 56 -7.87 13.50 25.63
CA ARG A 56 -6.79 14.36 25.13
C ARG A 56 -5.65 14.54 26.16
N GLU A 57 -5.96 14.43 27.45
CA GLU A 57 -4.99 14.53 28.54
C GLU A 57 -4.14 13.26 28.71
N SER A 58 -4.59 12.13 28.16
CA SER A 58 -3.92 10.82 28.27
C SER A 58 -3.15 10.44 27.00
N VAL A 59 -3.49 11.02 25.85
CA VAL A 59 -2.95 10.61 24.53
C VAL A 59 -1.86 11.55 24.05
N ASP A 60 -0.84 11.00 23.38
CA ASP A 60 0.36 11.73 22.99
C ASP A 60 0.14 12.86 21.98
N LEU A 61 -0.57 12.60 20.88
CA LEU A 61 -0.75 13.58 19.80
C LEU A 61 -1.35 14.92 20.26
N PRO A 62 -2.51 14.96 20.97
CA PRO A 62 -3.07 16.22 21.44
C PRO A 62 -2.19 16.94 22.46
N GLN A 63 -1.50 16.21 23.34
CA GLN A 63 -0.53 16.80 24.27
C GLN A 63 0.64 17.42 23.51
N THR A 64 1.21 16.68 22.56
CA THR A 64 2.33 17.14 21.73
C THR A 64 1.97 18.41 20.95
N ILE A 65 0.75 18.51 20.43
CA ILE A 65 0.27 19.73 19.77
C ILE A 65 0.17 20.88 20.78
N ALA A 66 -0.50 20.66 21.91
CA ALA A 66 -0.75 21.70 22.92
C ALA A 66 0.55 22.25 23.55
N ASP A 67 1.52 21.38 23.80
CA ASP A 67 2.80 21.70 24.45
C ASP A 67 3.85 22.22 23.45
N SER A 68 3.54 22.22 22.15
CA SER A 68 4.50 22.63 21.11
C SER A 68 4.80 24.12 21.10
N ASN A 69 6.05 24.45 20.77
CA ASN A 69 6.45 25.83 20.43
C ASN A 69 5.65 26.38 19.24
N TYR A 70 5.23 25.51 18.31
CA TYR A 70 4.38 25.87 17.18
C TYR A 70 3.04 26.46 17.66
N PHE A 71 2.33 25.74 18.54
CA PHE A 71 1.06 26.20 19.10
C PHE A 71 1.24 27.47 19.94
N ALA A 72 2.26 27.51 20.82
CA ALA A 72 2.57 28.70 21.61
C ALA A 72 2.83 29.95 20.74
N ASN A 73 3.50 29.78 19.60
CA ASN A 73 3.76 30.86 18.65
C ASN A 73 2.49 31.32 17.93
N ILE A 74 1.59 30.41 17.54
CA ILE A 74 0.28 30.78 16.97
C ILE A 74 -0.54 31.60 17.96
N VAL A 75 -0.57 31.18 19.24
CA VAL A 75 -1.27 31.93 20.30
C VAL A 75 -0.69 33.33 20.46
N ARG A 76 0.63 33.47 20.52
CA ARG A 76 1.31 34.78 20.62
C ARG A 76 1.03 35.67 19.41
N ARG A 77 1.15 35.15 18.18
CA ARG A 77 0.88 35.90 16.95
C ARG A 77 -0.59 36.33 16.84
N THR A 78 -1.51 35.49 17.27
CA THR A 78 -2.94 35.83 17.30
C THR A 78 -3.22 36.97 18.28
N ARG A 79 -2.61 36.94 19.48
CA ARG A 79 -2.72 38.02 20.48
C ARG A 79 -2.09 39.33 20.00
N ALA A 80 -1.01 39.26 19.23
CA ALA A 80 -0.35 40.42 18.63
C ALA A 80 -1.10 40.98 17.41
N GLY A 81 -2.06 40.23 16.84
CA GLY A 81 -2.78 40.61 15.62
C GLY A 81 -2.09 40.22 14.32
N ASP A 82 -0.96 39.49 14.38
CA ASP A 82 -0.16 39.07 13.23
C ASP A 82 -0.77 37.89 12.45
N THR A 83 -1.78 37.22 13.02
CA THR A 83 -2.44 36.05 12.41
C THR A 83 -3.94 36.05 12.71
N SER A 84 -4.72 35.49 11.79
CA SER A 84 -6.17 35.40 11.91
C SER A 84 -6.59 34.61 13.16
N PRO A 85 -7.47 35.14 14.03
CA PRO A 85 -8.04 34.41 15.16
C PRO A 85 -8.76 33.12 14.76
N LYS A 86 -9.18 33.02 13.49
CA LYS A 86 -9.82 31.83 12.94
C LYS A 86 -8.93 30.59 13.02
N LEU A 87 -7.63 30.71 12.71
CA LEU A 87 -6.70 29.58 12.72
C LEU A 87 -6.56 28.97 14.12
N LEU A 88 -6.38 29.83 15.13
CA LEU A 88 -6.31 29.39 16.52
C LEU A 88 -7.62 28.71 16.95
N GLY A 89 -8.77 29.33 16.65
CA GLY A 89 -10.07 28.73 16.95
C GLY A 89 -10.32 27.40 16.26
N GLU A 90 -9.85 27.22 15.02
CA GLU A 90 -9.95 25.95 14.30
C GLU A 90 -9.07 24.85 14.91
N LEU A 91 -7.87 25.20 15.38
CA LEU A 91 -6.96 24.26 16.03
C LEU A 91 -7.42 23.89 17.45
N GLU A 92 -7.91 24.86 18.24
CA GLU A 92 -8.55 24.61 19.53
C GLU A 92 -9.79 23.72 19.37
N ARG A 93 -10.60 24.00 18.34
CA ARG A 93 -11.75 23.17 17.99
C ARG A 93 -11.33 21.76 17.56
N PHE A 94 -10.26 21.60 16.78
CA PHE A 94 -9.74 20.28 16.43
C PHE A 94 -9.37 19.45 17.66
N LEU A 95 -8.75 20.09 18.66
CA LEU A 95 -8.36 19.46 19.93
C LEU A 95 -9.55 19.18 20.85
N ALA A 96 -10.59 20.02 20.82
CA ALA A 96 -11.76 19.91 21.70
C ALA A 96 -12.88 19.01 21.11
N GLU A 97 -13.17 19.11 19.82
CA GLU A 97 -14.27 18.43 19.14
C GLU A 97 -13.86 17.05 18.60
N ASN A 98 -13.47 16.15 19.52
CA ASN A 98 -13.17 14.75 19.21
C ASN A 98 -14.07 13.79 20.01
N ARG A 99 -15.32 13.64 19.57
CA ARG A 99 -16.32 12.81 20.30
C ARG A 99 -15.92 11.34 20.42
N GLU A 100 -15.24 10.79 19.40
CA GLU A 100 -14.80 9.39 19.42
C GLU A 100 -13.51 9.18 20.21
N GLN A 101 -12.82 10.26 20.60
CA GLN A 101 -11.55 10.20 21.31
C GLN A 101 -10.48 9.39 20.56
N VAL A 102 -10.57 9.34 19.23
CA VAL A 102 -9.61 8.67 18.35
C VAL A 102 -8.56 9.69 17.93
N TRP A 103 -7.28 9.33 18.07
CA TRP A 103 -6.16 10.15 17.63
C TRP A 103 -5.31 9.36 16.64
N GLU A 104 -5.41 9.74 15.38
CA GLU A 104 -4.83 9.01 14.26
C GLU A 104 -3.31 9.12 14.25
N ASN A 105 -2.61 7.99 14.07
CA ASN A 105 -1.15 7.90 14.08
C ASN A 105 -0.47 8.53 15.32
N SER A 106 -1.19 8.69 16.43
CA SER A 106 -0.62 9.10 17.71
C SER A 106 0.36 8.07 18.24
N TRP A 107 1.33 8.51 19.03
CA TRP A 107 2.25 7.64 19.74
C TRP A 107 1.63 7.21 21.08
N VAL A 108 2.21 6.19 21.70
CA VAL A 108 1.84 5.73 23.04
C VAL A 108 2.90 6.11 24.06
N ARG A 109 2.47 6.29 25.32
CA ARG A 109 3.36 6.54 26.46
C ARG A 109 3.16 5.51 27.55
N PHE A 110 4.24 4.95 28.12
CA PHE A 110 4.14 4.03 29.27
C PHE A 110 5.43 3.97 30.09
N PRO A 111 5.37 3.61 31.39
CA PRO A 111 6.55 3.45 32.22
C PRO A 111 7.53 2.39 31.69
N ARG A 112 8.80 2.75 31.56
CA ARG A 112 9.83 1.83 31.04
C ARG A 112 9.97 0.55 31.88
N ARG A 113 9.76 0.66 33.20
CA ARG A 113 9.84 -0.48 34.14
C ARG A 113 8.88 -1.64 33.85
N LEU A 114 7.87 -1.42 33.00
CA LEU A 114 6.92 -2.47 32.60
C LEU A 114 7.49 -3.40 31.52
N LEU A 115 8.59 -3.03 30.85
CA LEU A 115 9.26 -3.89 29.89
C LEU A 115 9.99 -5.04 30.61
N ALA A 116 9.83 -6.25 30.07
CA ALA A 116 10.69 -7.37 30.39
C ALA A 116 12.15 -7.05 30.00
N PRO A 117 13.15 -7.61 30.71
CA PRO A 117 14.57 -7.34 30.43
C PRO A 117 14.98 -7.58 28.97
N ALA A 118 14.44 -8.62 28.31
CA ALA A 118 14.72 -8.91 26.91
C ALA A 118 14.16 -7.84 25.95
N ALA A 119 12.93 -7.35 26.19
CA ALA A 119 12.36 -6.24 25.42
C ALA A 119 13.15 -4.94 25.66
N GLY A 120 13.64 -4.72 26.88
CA GLY A 120 14.57 -3.63 27.20
C GLY A 120 15.88 -3.71 26.41
N ALA A 121 16.45 -4.91 26.23
CA ALA A 121 17.65 -5.10 25.41
C ALA A 121 17.39 -4.82 23.92
N VAL A 122 16.21 -5.19 23.40
CA VAL A 122 15.80 -4.85 22.03
C VAL A 122 15.69 -3.33 21.86
N LEU A 123 15.09 -2.63 22.83
CA LEU A 123 15.02 -1.17 22.82
C LEU A 123 16.40 -0.53 22.78
N GLU A 124 17.31 -0.93 23.67
CA GLU A 124 18.67 -0.38 23.73
C GLU A 124 19.43 -0.61 22.43
N HIS A 125 19.30 -1.80 21.83
CA HIS A 125 19.89 -2.08 20.53
C HIS A 125 19.30 -1.21 19.41
N ASP A 126 17.98 -1.00 19.40
CA ASP A 126 17.32 -0.17 18.39
C ASP A 126 17.55 1.35 18.58
N LEU A 127 18.04 1.77 19.75
CA LEU A 127 18.45 3.15 20.05
C LEU A 127 19.91 3.46 19.68
N LEU A 128 20.67 2.49 19.18
CA LEU A 128 22.01 2.72 18.64
C LEU A 128 21.95 3.60 17.37
N ALA A 129 22.96 4.44 17.18
CA ALA A 129 23.11 5.26 15.98
C ALA A 129 23.39 4.38 14.74
N ASP A 130 24.20 3.35 14.92
CA ASP A 130 24.44 2.27 13.96
C ASP A 130 24.42 0.92 14.70
N LYS A 131 23.49 0.04 14.33
CA LYS A 131 23.36 -1.30 14.94
C LYS A 131 24.53 -2.22 14.60
N GLY A 132 25.23 -1.96 13.51
CA GLY A 132 26.45 -2.65 13.10
C GLY A 132 27.70 -2.14 13.80
N ASP A 133 27.67 -0.95 14.41
CA ASP A 133 28.76 -0.36 15.19
C ASP A 133 28.26 0.21 16.53
N PRO A 134 28.12 -0.65 17.57
CA PRO A 134 27.68 -0.20 18.90
C PRO A 134 28.60 0.83 19.55
N ALA A 135 29.86 0.95 19.12
CA ALA A 135 30.79 1.95 19.65
C ALA A 135 30.45 3.38 19.18
N ALA A 136 29.64 3.53 18.13
CA ALA A 136 29.13 4.82 17.68
C ALA A 136 28.14 5.47 18.67
N GLY A 137 27.69 4.71 19.69
CA GLY A 137 26.81 5.20 20.75
C GLY A 137 25.34 5.25 20.34
N GLN A 138 24.55 6.00 21.10
CA GLN A 138 23.12 6.18 20.86
C GLN A 138 22.86 7.21 19.75
N ARG A 139 21.72 7.04 19.08
CA ARG A 139 21.18 8.02 18.13
C ARG A 139 20.94 9.39 18.77
N THR A 140 21.00 10.44 17.96
CA THR A 140 20.94 11.83 18.46
C THR A 140 19.55 12.24 18.95
N ASP A 141 18.51 11.55 18.48
CA ASP A 141 17.11 11.84 18.79
C ASP A 141 16.53 11.00 19.94
N VAL A 142 17.38 10.37 20.77
CA VAL A 142 16.98 9.49 21.89
C VAL A 142 15.97 10.14 22.85
N ALA A 143 16.10 11.44 23.10
CA ALA A 143 15.21 12.20 23.99
C ALA A 143 13.74 12.28 23.50
N ARG A 144 13.47 11.92 22.23
CA ARG A 144 12.09 11.81 21.71
C ARG A 144 11.37 10.56 22.21
N PHE A 145 12.12 9.55 22.64
CA PHE A 145 11.61 8.23 23.03
C PHE A 145 11.64 7.99 24.52
N VAL A 146 12.64 8.55 25.21
CA VAL A 146 12.80 8.40 26.65
C VAL A 146 12.49 9.75 27.28
N ILE A 147 11.34 9.85 27.92
CA ILE A 147 10.86 11.09 28.54
C ILE A 147 10.73 10.93 30.05
N GLN A 148 10.88 12.03 30.79
CA GLN A 148 10.64 12.06 32.23
C GLN A 148 9.24 12.62 32.50
N GLN A 149 8.38 11.84 33.15
CA GLN A 149 7.04 12.26 33.51
C GLN A 149 6.77 11.92 34.98
N GLN A 150 6.44 12.93 35.79
CA GLN A 150 6.20 12.79 37.23
C GLN A 150 7.36 12.14 38.01
N GLY A 151 8.60 12.33 37.55
CA GLY A 151 9.80 11.74 38.17
C GLY A 151 10.03 10.26 37.81
N GLU A 152 9.24 9.69 36.90
CA GLU A 152 9.42 8.34 36.36
C GLU A 152 9.83 8.41 34.88
N GLU A 153 10.74 7.52 34.49
CA GLU A 153 11.13 7.35 33.09
C GLU A 153 10.04 6.61 32.31
N GLN A 154 9.51 7.27 31.28
CA GLN A 154 8.52 6.71 30.37
C GLN A 154 9.06 6.58 28.95
N LEU A 155 8.56 5.58 28.25
CA LEU A 155 8.76 5.41 26.82
C LEU A 155 7.66 6.09 26.05
N ARG A 156 8.03 6.86 25.02
CA ARG A 156 7.16 7.53 24.06
C ARG A 156 7.47 6.98 22.66
N ILE A 157 6.64 6.09 22.14
CA ILE A 157 6.97 5.36 20.89
C ILE A 157 5.78 5.29 19.92
N PRO A 158 6.02 5.26 18.60
CA PRO A 158 4.96 5.05 17.63
C PRO A 158 4.40 3.61 17.73
N VAL A 159 3.12 3.43 17.39
CA VAL A 159 2.45 2.12 17.40
C VAL A 159 3.15 1.10 16.49
N SER A 160 3.80 1.55 15.41
CA SER A 160 4.60 0.70 14.54
C SER A 160 5.76 0.02 15.29
N TYR A 161 6.43 0.74 16.19
CA TYR A 161 7.50 0.18 17.02
C TYR A 161 6.97 -0.61 18.23
N LEU A 162 5.79 -0.23 18.74
CA LEU A 162 5.08 -0.97 19.79
C LEU A 162 4.85 -2.44 19.40
N LEU A 163 4.63 -2.74 18.12
CA LEU A 163 4.49 -4.11 17.62
C LEU A 163 5.76 -4.93 17.86
N LYS A 164 6.94 -4.40 17.51
CA LYS A 164 8.20 -5.12 17.72
C LYS A 164 8.47 -5.32 19.21
N LEU A 165 8.34 -4.26 20.02
CA LEU A 165 8.57 -4.36 21.46
C LEU A 165 7.55 -5.27 22.16
N GLY A 166 6.28 -5.21 21.77
CA GLY A 166 5.24 -6.07 22.30
C GLY A 166 5.50 -7.55 22.02
N LEU A 167 5.99 -7.89 20.81
CA LEU A 167 6.42 -9.26 20.52
C LEU A 167 7.63 -9.67 21.35
N ALA A 168 8.65 -8.82 21.45
CA ALA A 168 9.85 -9.09 22.25
C ALA A 168 9.53 -9.30 23.74
N ASP A 169 8.53 -8.58 24.26
CA ASP A 169 8.04 -8.76 25.63
C ASP A 169 7.25 -10.07 25.76
N ALA A 170 6.30 -10.32 24.86
CA ALA A 170 5.44 -11.50 24.90
C ALA A 170 6.23 -12.83 24.81
N ILE A 171 7.36 -12.87 24.11
CA ILE A 171 8.18 -14.09 24.03
C ILE A 171 8.99 -14.36 25.32
N ALA A 172 9.25 -13.34 26.14
CA ALA A 172 10.18 -13.41 27.27
C ALA A 172 9.52 -13.20 28.65
N ALA A 173 8.33 -12.60 28.71
CA ALA A 173 7.64 -12.30 29.96
C ALA A 173 7.18 -13.56 30.70
N ASP A 174 7.11 -13.47 32.04
CA ASP A 174 6.48 -14.43 32.96
C ASP A 174 6.92 -15.90 32.77
N GLY A 175 8.23 -16.11 32.59
CA GLY A 175 8.83 -17.43 32.35
C GLY A 175 9.10 -17.74 30.88
N GLY A 176 8.64 -16.87 29.97
CA GLY A 176 8.88 -16.94 28.53
C GLY A 176 8.05 -18.01 27.82
N LEU A 177 7.96 -17.88 26.50
CA LEU A 177 7.39 -18.94 25.66
C LEU A 177 8.37 -20.12 25.54
N PRO A 178 7.88 -21.34 25.26
CA PRO A 178 8.72 -22.50 24.96
C PRO A 178 9.80 -22.16 23.92
N ARG A 179 11.04 -22.61 24.13
CA ARG A 179 12.21 -22.15 23.35
C ARG A 179 12.04 -22.16 21.82
N PRO A 180 11.47 -23.20 21.17
CA PRO A 180 11.25 -23.16 19.72
C PRO A 180 10.36 -22.00 19.27
N LEU A 181 9.38 -21.61 20.09
CA LEU A 181 8.47 -20.50 19.82
C LEU A 181 9.14 -19.16 20.09
N ALA A 182 9.93 -19.06 21.17
CA ALA A 182 10.73 -17.88 21.45
C ALA A 182 11.73 -17.58 20.32
N THR A 183 12.46 -18.59 19.82
CA THR A 183 13.36 -18.45 18.66
C THR A 183 12.61 -18.01 17.40
N CYS A 184 11.44 -18.58 17.14
CA CYS A 184 10.59 -18.16 16.03
C CYS A 184 10.21 -16.67 16.18
N GLY A 185 9.75 -16.25 17.37
CA GLY A 185 9.39 -14.87 17.66
C GLY A 185 10.56 -13.88 17.57
N GLU A 186 11.75 -14.25 18.07
CA GLU A 186 13.00 -13.48 17.94
C GLU A 186 13.30 -13.16 16.46
N ARG A 187 13.17 -14.16 15.57
CA ARG A 187 13.34 -13.96 14.13
C ARG A 187 12.27 -13.03 13.55
N LEU A 188 11.01 -13.18 13.97
CA LEU A 188 9.90 -12.39 13.44
C LEU A 188 9.95 -10.90 13.83
N LEU A 189 10.77 -10.49 14.81
CA LEU A 189 10.94 -9.08 15.19
C LEU A 189 11.31 -8.18 13.99
N ALA A 190 12.07 -8.71 13.03
CA ALA A 190 12.50 -7.96 11.84
C ALA A 190 11.35 -7.67 10.84
N HIS A 191 10.20 -8.32 10.98
CA HIS A 191 9.05 -8.19 10.08
C HIS A 191 8.10 -7.04 10.44
N PHE A 192 8.37 -6.34 11.56
CA PHE A 192 7.63 -5.17 12.01
C PHE A 192 8.45 -3.90 11.78
N LEU A 193 8.16 -3.23 10.67
CA LEU A 193 8.87 -2.06 10.20
C LEU A 193 8.26 -0.77 10.78
N SER A 194 9.10 0.25 10.92
CA SER A 194 8.71 1.55 11.49
C SER A 194 9.32 2.74 10.72
N ASP A 195 9.38 2.69 9.39
CA ASP A 195 9.89 3.82 8.57
C ASP A 195 8.83 4.79 8.09
N ASN A 196 7.59 4.34 7.90
CA ASN A 196 6.51 5.21 7.47
C ASN A 196 5.66 5.72 8.65
N THR A 197 4.76 6.66 8.40
CA THR A 197 3.76 7.16 9.37
C THR A 197 2.94 6.02 9.98
N SER A 198 2.65 5.02 9.16
CA SER A 198 1.79 3.89 9.46
C SER A 198 2.61 2.60 9.64
N PRO A 199 2.21 1.67 10.53
CA PRO A 199 2.89 0.38 10.66
C PRO A 199 2.96 -0.37 9.33
N GLU A 200 4.16 -0.83 8.97
CA GLU A 200 4.40 -1.65 7.80
C GLU A 200 4.87 -3.04 8.24
N THR A 201 4.32 -4.07 7.60
CA THR A 201 4.73 -5.46 7.85
C THR A 201 4.89 -6.19 6.52
N PHE A 202 5.76 -7.19 6.48
CA PHE A 202 5.98 -8.03 5.30
C PHE A 202 5.99 -9.51 5.66
N SER A 203 5.78 -10.36 4.66
CA SER A 203 5.60 -11.80 4.87
C SER A 203 6.68 -12.43 5.74
N PHE A 204 6.26 -13.34 6.64
CA PHE A 204 7.16 -14.07 7.53
C PHE A 204 8.10 -15.04 6.81
N ARG A 205 7.77 -15.38 5.56
CA ARG A 205 8.58 -16.20 4.66
C ARG A 205 8.21 -15.95 3.21
N VAL A 206 9.06 -16.37 2.30
CA VAL A 206 8.73 -16.52 0.88
C VAL A 206 7.93 -17.81 0.67
N LEU A 207 6.76 -17.72 0.05
CA LEU A 207 5.87 -18.86 -0.17
C LEU A 207 6.07 -19.45 -1.57
N SER A 208 5.96 -20.76 -1.70
CA SER A 208 5.79 -21.42 -2.99
C SER A 208 4.31 -21.46 -3.35
N LEU A 209 3.93 -20.98 -4.54
CA LEU A 209 2.57 -21.18 -5.03
C LEU A 209 2.49 -22.50 -5.78
N VAL A 210 1.63 -23.39 -5.31
CA VAL A 210 1.41 -24.71 -5.91
C VAL A 210 0.16 -24.65 -6.78
N PRO A 211 0.22 -25.12 -8.04
CA PRO A 211 -0.95 -25.20 -8.90
C PRO A 211 -2.10 -26.00 -8.28
N GLY A 212 -3.33 -25.51 -8.49
CA GLY A 212 -4.55 -26.18 -8.05
C GLY A 212 -5.60 -25.21 -7.50
N PRO A 213 -6.73 -25.76 -7.02
CA PRO A 213 -7.80 -24.96 -6.43
C PRO A 213 -7.27 -24.10 -5.28
N GLY A 214 -7.63 -22.82 -5.27
CA GLY A 214 -7.15 -21.87 -4.27
C GLY A 214 -5.68 -21.47 -4.44
N TYR A 215 -5.20 -21.34 -5.69
CA TYR A 215 -3.82 -20.98 -6.02
C TYR A 215 -3.21 -19.84 -5.17
N GLY A 216 -3.97 -18.75 -4.95
CA GLY A 216 -3.51 -17.61 -4.14
C GLY A 216 -3.75 -17.73 -2.63
N ALA A 217 -4.41 -18.80 -2.17
CA ALA A 217 -4.77 -18.99 -0.76
C ALA A 217 -3.57 -19.05 0.20
N PRO A 218 -2.40 -19.63 -0.16
CA PRO A 218 -1.23 -19.60 0.73
C PRO A 218 -0.81 -18.18 1.13
N LEU A 219 -0.77 -17.24 0.18
CA LEU A 219 -0.41 -15.85 0.45
C LEU A 219 -1.47 -15.13 1.30
N ALA A 220 -2.75 -15.38 1.01
CA ALA A 220 -3.86 -14.85 1.81
C ALA A 220 -3.81 -15.34 3.26
N ARG A 221 -3.55 -16.64 3.48
CA ARG A 221 -3.42 -17.23 4.80
C ARG A 221 -2.24 -16.66 5.58
N GLU A 222 -1.09 -16.51 4.93
CA GLU A 222 0.09 -15.88 5.54
C GLU A 222 -0.21 -14.43 5.94
N THR A 223 -0.83 -13.65 5.05
CA THR A 223 -1.24 -12.27 5.35
C THR A 223 -2.23 -12.20 6.51
N ALA A 224 -3.21 -13.12 6.56
CA ALA A 224 -4.17 -13.21 7.66
C ALA A 224 -3.50 -13.57 9.00
N ARG A 225 -2.53 -14.49 9.01
CA ARG A 225 -1.74 -14.81 10.21
C ARG A 225 -0.90 -13.62 10.67
N ARG A 226 -0.22 -12.95 9.76
CA ARG A 226 0.56 -11.74 10.07
C ARG A 226 -0.31 -10.63 10.65
N TYR A 227 -1.49 -10.43 10.08
CA TYR A 227 -2.48 -9.51 10.63
C TYR A 227 -2.97 -9.92 12.02
N LEU A 228 -3.32 -11.20 12.23
CA LEU A 228 -3.73 -11.72 13.53
C LEU A 228 -2.64 -11.56 14.59
N LEU A 229 -1.39 -11.89 14.25
CA LEU A 229 -0.26 -11.70 15.16
C LEU A 229 -0.14 -10.23 15.57
N SER A 230 -0.24 -9.32 14.60
CA SER A 230 -0.20 -7.88 14.86
C SER A 230 -1.34 -7.44 15.80
N GLN A 231 -2.57 -7.93 15.60
CA GLN A 231 -3.71 -7.63 16.48
C GLN A 231 -3.48 -8.13 17.91
N LEU A 232 -3.02 -9.37 18.06
CA LEU A 232 -2.74 -9.99 19.36
C LEU A 232 -1.64 -9.24 20.11
N ILE A 233 -0.58 -8.81 19.41
CA ILE A 233 0.52 -8.04 20.00
C ILE A 233 0.04 -6.67 20.49
N VAL A 234 -0.77 -5.95 19.70
CA VAL A 234 -1.28 -4.63 20.13
C VAL A 234 -2.17 -4.77 21.35
N GLU A 235 -3.07 -5.77 21.38
CA GLU A 235 -3.90 -6.00 22.55
C GLU A 235 -3.06 -6.47 23.75
N TYR A 236 -2.02 -7.27 23.53
CA TYR A 236 -1.08 -7.63 24.59
C TYR A 236 -0.40 -6.39 25.18
N ALA A 237 0.13 -5.51 24.32
CA ALA A 237 0.77 -4.27 24.74
C ALA A 237 -0.20 -3.33 25.47
N ASN A 238 -1.47 -3.25 25.04
CA ASN A 238 -2.51 -2.46 25.70
C ASN A 238 -2.72 -2.84 27.18
N ARG A 239 -2.53 -4.13 27.51
CA ARG A 239 -2.66 -4.68 28.87
C ARG A 239 -1.33 -4.68 29.61
N ARG A 240 -0.31 -5.26 29.00
CA ARG A 240 0.98 -5.51 29.65
C ARG A 240 1.73 -4.23 29.98
N PHE A 241 1.68 -3.24 29.09
CA PHE A 241 2.36 -1.96 29.28
C PHE A 241 1.48 -0.93 29.99
N GLY A 242 0.33 -1.32 30.54
CA GLY A 242 -0.50 -0.42 31.32
C GLY A 242 -1.20 0.68 30.51
N LEU A 243 -1.28 0.54 29.18
CA LEU A 243 -1.82 1.61 28.32
C LEU A 243 -3.28 1.86 28.66
N THR A 244 -4.09 0.80 28.76
CA THR A 244 -5.53 0.92 29.03
C THR A 244 -5.77 1.57 30.39
N GLU A 245 -5.00 1.17 31.40
CA GLU A 245 -5.01 1.73 32.76
C GLU A 245 -4.62 3.21 32.77
N SER A 246 -3.68 3.61 31.90
CA SER A 246 -3.26 5.02 31.72
C SER A 246 -4.24 5.87 30.90
N GLY A 247 -5.31 5.26 30.37
CA GLY A 247 -6.31 5.93 29.54
C GLY A 247 -5.96 6.00 28.05
N GLN A 248 -5.06 5.13 27.57
CA GLN A 248 -4.67 4.97 26.17
C GLN A 248 -5.02 3.58 25.66
N GLN A 249 -5.58 3.46 24.47
CA GLN A 249 -5.77 2.18 23.81
C GLN A 249 -5.25 2.26 22.38
N ALA A 250 -4.13 1.60 22.11
CA ALA A 250 -3.60 1.47 20.76
C ALA A 250 -4.45 0.50 19.94
N ARG A 251 -4.60 0.79 18.65
CA ARG A 251 -5.32 -0.08 17.72
C ARG A 251 -4.75 0.05 16.32
N ILE A 252 -4.74 -1.06 15.59
CA ILE A 252 -4.34 -1.14 14.19
C ILE A 252 -5.43 -1.80 13.34
N TYR A 253 -5.53 -1.42 12.07
CA TYR A 253 -6.52 -1.96 11.12
C TYR A 253 -6.12 -1.62 9.69
N PHE A 254 -6.67 -2.31 8.69
CA PHE A 254 -6.49 -1.92 7.30
C PHE A 254 -7.39 -0.72 6.96
N ALA A 255 -6.82 0.36 6.41
CA ALA A 255 -7.58 1.48 5.86
C ALA A 255 -6.81 2.11 4.69
N PRO A 256 -7.45 2.34 3.52
CA PRO A 256 -6.71 2.66 2.28
C PRO A 256 -6.44 4.15 2.07
N GLN A 257 -6.93 5.02 2.96
CA GLN A 257 -6.87 6.48 2.79
C GLN A 257 -6.35 7.14 4.06
N THR A 258 -5.73 8.31 3.88
CA THR A 258 -5.41 9.21 4.99
C THR A 258 -6.68 9.57 5.76
N PRO A 259 -6.68 9.45 7.10
CA PRO A 259 -7.83 9.84 7.91
C PRO A 259 -8.29 11.28 7.70
N VAL A 260 -9.60 11.52 7.76
CA VAL A 260 -10.27 12.81 7.57
C VAL A 260 -9.70 13.83 8.55
N ARG A 261 -9.63 13.49 9.84
CA ARG A 261 -9.12 14.40 10.86
C ARG A 261 -7.62 14.70 10.70
N GLN A 262 -6.83 13.74 10.22
CA GLN A 262 -5.42 13.98 9.90
C GLN A 262 -5.27 14.93 8.69
N ARG A 263 -6.12 14.80 7.66
CA ARG A 263 -6.18 15.74 6.53
C ARG A 263 -6.64 17.14 6.97
N GLU A 264 -7.62 17.22 7.86
CA GLU A 264 -8.08 18.48 8.46
C GLU A 264 -6.94 19.15 9.24
N LEU A 265 -6.25 18.42 10.13
CA LEU A 265 -5.12 18.93 10.89
C LEU A 265 -3.99 19.40 9.96
N ASN A 266 -3.68 18.65 8.91
CA ASN A 266 -2.69 19.02 7.92
C ASN A 266 -2.97 20.42 7.35
N GLY A 267 -4.24 20.73 7.06
CA GLY A 267 -4.68 22.06 6.59
C GLY A 267 -4.53 23.20 7.61
N LEU A 268 -4.33 22.89 8.89
CA LEU A 268 -4.20 23.86 9.98
C LEU A 268 -2.74 24.06 10.45
N ILE A 269 -1.82 23.20 10.02
CA ILE A 269 -0.43 23.23 10.49
C ILE A 269 0.58 23.38 9.36
N ALA A 270 1.76 23.89 9.69
CA ALA A 270 2.87 23.94 8.75
C ALA A 270 3.40 22.52 8.43
N ASP A 271 3.88 22.35 7.20
CA ASP A 271 4.47 21.11 6.68
C ASP A 271 5.60 20.53 7.56
N GLY A 272 6.48 21.37 8.10
CA GLY A 272 7.51 20.94 9.04
C GLY A 272 6.94 20.35 10.34
N PHE A 273 5.87 20.93 10.88
CA PHE A 273 5.24 20.43 12.09
C PHE A 273 4.43 19.16 11.83
N TYR A 274 3.79 19.05 10.66
CA TYR A 274 3.14 17.80 10.24
C TYR A 274 4.11 16.63 10.23
N ARG A 275 5.32 16.82 9.67
CA ARG A 275 6.37 15.80 9.70
C ARG A 275 6.79 15.44 11.11
N GLU A 276 6.99 16.41 11.99
CA GLU A 276 7.39 16.19 13.38
C GLU A 276 6.37 15.30 14.13
N LEU A 277 5.07 15.50 13.87
CA LEU A 277 3.98 14.76 14.50
C LEU A 277 3.84 13.33 13.97
N PHE A 278 3.89 13.15 12.66
CA PHE A 278 3.44 11.90 12.02
C PHE A 278 4.55 11.04 11.43
N MET A 279 5.70 11.61 11.07
CA MET A 279 6.75 10.79 10.49
C MET A 279 7.40 9.90 11.56
N SER A 280 7.48 8.62 11.25
CA SER A 280 8.17 7.68 12.12
C SER A 280 9.70 7.92 12.10
N PRO A 281 10.36 7.84 13.26
CA PRO A 281 11.80 8.03 13.38
C PRO A 281 12.62 6.74 13.11
N CYS A 282 12.03 5.72 12.49
CA CYS A 282 12.76 4.58 11.91
C CYS A 282 13.56 3.74 12.95
N LEU A 283 12.94 3.36 14.07
CA LEU A 283 13.60 2.56 15.14
C LEU A 283 13.85 1.10 14.73
N SER A 284 12.89 0.47 14.07
CA SER A 284 12.93 -0.94 13.65
C SER A 284 12.98 -1.07 12.14
N GLY A 285 13.91 -1.86 11.60
CA GLY A 285 14.01 -2.22 10.17
C GLY A 285 15.33 -1.83 9.50
N TRP A 286 16.09 -0.91 10.12
CA TRP A 286 17.32 -0.32 9.57
C TRP A 286 18.41 -0.30 10.61
N ASP A 287 19.66 -0.48 10.17
CA ASP A 287 20.84 -0.36 11.03
C ASP A 287 21.13 1.11 11.36
N GLN A 288 20.95 2.02 10.40
CA GLN A 288 21.10 3.46 10.56
C GLN A 288 19.75 4.19 10.47
N GLY A 289 18.96 4.12 11.54
CA GLY A 289 17.59 4.66 11.58
C GLY A 289 17.49 6.15 11.21
N GLU A 290 18.42 7.00 11.68
CA GLU A 290 18.42 8.44 11.38
C GLU A 290 18.70 8.75 9.90
N LYS A 291 19.45 7.90 9.20
CA LYS A 291 19.66 8.02 7.76
C LYS A 291 18.36 7.73 7.01
N LYS A 292 17.64 6.67 7.39
CA LYS A 292 16.33 6.34 6.82
C LYS A 292 15.28 7.41 7.14
N HIS A 293 15.28 7.98 8.34
CA HIS A 293 14.37 9.07 8.71
C HIS A 293 14.56 10.30 7.80
N ARG A 294 15.80 10.73 7.56
CA ARG A 294 16.13 11.82 6.61
C ARG A 294 15.70 11.51 5.17
N TYR A 295 15.81 10.25 4.74
CA TYR A 295 15.27 9.83 3.44
C TYR A 295 13.75 9.98 3.38
N MET A 296 13.03 9.63 4.45
CA MET A 296 11.58 9.82 4.51
C MET A 296 11.20 11.31 4.52
N GLU A 297 12.03 12.17 5.11
CA GLU A 297 11.80 13.63 5.11
C GLU A 297 11.88 14.16 3.68
N LEU A 298 12.90 13.71 2.92
CA LEU A 298 13.04 14.01 1.50
C LEU A 298 11.81 13.58 0.72
N CYS A 299 11.31 12.35 0.93
CA CYS A 299 10.10 11.85 0.28
C CYS A 299 8.90 12.79 0.52
N HIS A 300 8.63 13.18 1.77
CA HIS A 300 7.56 14.10 2.11
C HIS A 300 7.69 15.48 1.44
N GLN A 301 8.90 16.05 1.46
CA GLN A 301 9.17 17.35 0.85
C GLN A 301 8.97 17.32 -0.67
N VAL A 302 9.44 16.26 -1.33
CA VAL A 302 9.33 16.11 -2.79
C VAL A 302 7.87 15.94 -3.20
N LEU A 303 7.08 15.13 -2.48
CA LEU A 303 5.66 14.95 -2.79
C LEU A 303 4.85 16.24 -2.62
N SER A 304 5.14 17.00 -1.55
CA SER A 304 4.50 18.29 -1.31
C SER A 304 4.85 19.31 -2.41
N ARG A 305 6.12 19.38 -2.82
CA ARG A 305 6.54 20.22 -3.97
C ARG A 305 5.91 19.75 -5.28
N SER A 306 5.83 18.44 -5.50
CA SER A 306 5.28 17.84 -6.72
C SER A 306 3.80 18.20 -6.89
N GLN A 307 3.00 18.16 -5.82
CA GLN A 307 1.60 18.59 -5.86
C GLN A 307 1.44 20.06 -6.25
N LEU A 308 2.33 20.96 -5.79
CA LEU A 308 2.33 22.35 -6.24
C LEU A 308 2.67 22.48 -7.73
N GLN A 309 3.64 21.68 -8.22
CA GLN A 309 3.98 21.64 -9.66
C GLN A 309 2.84 21.07 -10.51
N ALA A 310 1.99 20.20 -9.96
CA ALA A 310 0.82 19.67 -10.63
C ALA A 310 -0.15 20.79 -11.05
N VAL A 311 -0.29 21.85 -10.24
CA VAL A 311 -1.13 23.02 -10.55
C VAL A 311 -0.63 23.75 -11.80
N ALA A 312 0.68 23.91 -11.96
CA ALA A 312 1.27 24.50 -13.15
C ALA A 312 0.94 23.67 -14.41
N LYS A 313 1.06 22.34 -14.32
CA LYS A 313 0.68 21.43 -15.40
C LYS A 313 -0.80 21.46 -15.73
N LEU A 314 -1.68 21.62 -14.74
CA LEU A 314 -3.12 21.78 -14.96
C LEU A 314 -3.45 23.06 -15.75
N ARG A 315 -2.69 24.14 -15.52
CA ARG A 315 -2.80 25.38 -16.31
C ARG A 315 -2.33 25.16 -17.74
N GLU A 316 -1.18 24.52 -17.94
CA GLU A 316 -0.66 24.18 -19.27
C GLU A 316 -1.59 23.25 -20.06
N ALA A 317 -2.21 22.29 -19.38
CA ALA A 317 -3.21 21.42 -19.96
C ALA A 317 -4.53 22.16 -20.31
N GLY A 318 -4.68 23.43 -19.92
CA GLY A 318 -5.91 24.22 -20.14
C GLY A 318 -7.11 23.72 -19.32
N ILE A 319 -6.84 23.03 -18.20
CA ILE A 319 -7.87 22.62 -17.24
C ILE A 319 -8.19 23.78 -16.30
N ILE A 320 -7.13 24.40 -15.76
CA ILE A 320 -7.22 25.68 -15.06
C ILE A 320 -7.09 26.77 -16.11
N THR A 321 -8.15 27.56 -16.26
CA THR A 321 -8.27 28.59 -17.31
C THR A 321 -8.11 30.01 -16.78
N ASN A 322 -8.20 30.18 -15.46
CA ASN A 322 -8.12 31.47 -14.79
C ASN A 322 -7.06 31.43 -13.68
N ASN A 323 -6.61 32.60 -13.23
CA ASN A 323 -5.63 32.72 -12.12
C ASN A 323 -6.24 32.50 -10.73
N LEU A 324 -7.55 32.21 -10.65
CA LEU A 324 -8.20 31.84 -9.41
C LEU A 324 -8.06 30.33 -9.21
N VAL A 325 -7.16 29.96 -8.30
CA VAL A 325 -6.89 28.57 -7.91
C VAL A 325 -6.91 28.48 -6.39
N VAL A 326 -7.43 27.39 -5.86
CA VAL A 326 -7.15 27.02 -4.48
C VAL A 326 -5.70 26.53 -4.47
N LEU A 327 -4.82 27.24 -3.77
CA LEU A 327 -3.48 26.71 -3.57
C LEU A 327 -3.60 25.45 -2.71
N PRO A 328 -3.15 24.28 -3.19
CA PRO A 328 -3.10 23.11 -2.35
C PRO A 328 -2.17 23.41 -1.17
N ASN A 329 -2.40 22.73 -0.06
CA ASN A 329 -1.55 22.90 1.10
C ASN A 329 -0.10 22.60 0.74
N VAL A 330 0.83 23.31 1.37
CA VAL A 330 2.28 23.09 1.22
C VAL A 330 2.75 21.78 1.85
N SER A 331 1.84 21.07 2.53
CA SER A 331 2.06 19.77 3.16
C SER A 331 1.14 18.73 2.55
N ASN A 332 1.70 17.61 2.10
CA ASN A 332 0.97 16.52 1.48
C ASN A 332 0.86 15.29 2.41
N THR A 333 -0.33 14.67 2.46
CA THR A 333 -0.60 13.53 3.34
C THR A 333 -0.49 12.16 2.66
N SER A 334 -0.13 12.10 1.37
CA SER A 334 -0.26 10.88 0.56
C SER A 334 0.61 9.71 1.05
N LEU A 335 1.66 9.95 1.83
CA LEU A 335 2.46 8.87 2.45
C LEU A 335 1.71 8.14 3.58
N ALA A 336 0.55 8.65 4.02
CA ALA A 336 -0.38 7.96 4.91
C ALA A 336 -1.47 7.18 4.13
N ASN A 337 -1.39 7.09 2.80
CA ASN A 337 -2.30 6.28 1.99
C ASN A 337 -1.85 4.82 1.95
N ASN A 338 -2.33 4.04 2.91
CA ASN A 338 -1.90 2.65 3.10
C ASN A 338 -2.42 1.71 2.00
N GLY A 339 -1.60 0.74 1.58
CA GLY A 339 -2.03 -0.33 0.68
C GLY A 339 -1.40 -1.69 1.00
N THR A 340 -1.65 -2.64 0.10
CA THR A 340 -1.02 -3.96 0.12
C THR A 340 -0.18 -4.12 -1.15
N HIS A 341 1.02 -4.67 -1.03
CA HIS A 341 1.81 -5.07 -2.19
C HIS A 341 1.86 -6.59 -2.30
N ILE A 342 1.77 -7.10 -3.53
CA ILE A 342 1.94 -8.53 -3.82
C ILE A 342 3.18 -8.69 -4.69
N SER A 343 4.21 -9.34 -4.14
CA SER A 343 5.44 -9.68 -4.85
C SER A 343 5.40 -11.12 -5.34
N LEU A 344 5.73 -11.33 -6.61
CA LEU A 344 5.92 -12.62 -7.24
C LEU A 344 7.38 -12.78 -7.64
N GLY A 345 7.98 -13.93 -7.37
CA GLY A 345 9.31 -14.32 -7.85
C GLY A 345 9.23 -15.51 -8.81
N SER A 346 10.22 -15.60 -9.72
CA SER A 346 10.42 -16.75 -10.59
C SER A 346 11.76 -17.40 -10.25
N ARG A 347 11.73 -18.68 -9.87
CA ARG A 347 12.93 -19.48 -9.61
C ARG A 347 13.74 -19.69 -10.87
N LEU A 348 13.09 -19.95 -12.00
CA LEU A 348 13.68 -20.15 -13.32
C LEU A 348 14.43 -18.90 -13.78
N LEU A 349 13.81 -17.72 -13.72
CA LEU A 349 14.50 -16.47 -14.08
C LEU A 349 15.63 -16.16 -13.13
N SER A 350 15.41 -16.34 -11.82
CA SER A 350 16.46 -16.09 -10.82
C SER A 350 17.67 -17.01 -11.03
N ALA A 351 17.44 -18.29 -11.32
CA ALA A 351 18.49 -19.25 -11.63
C ALA A 351 19.20 -18.91 -12.95
N ALA A 352 18.45 -18.50 -13.98
CA ALA A 352 19.02 -18.11 -15.26
C ALA A 352 19.93 -16.88 -15.13
N VAL A 353 19.51 -15.84 -14.40
CA VAL A 353 20.34 -14.64 -14.18
C VAL A 353 21.56 -14.95 -13.31
N ALA A 354 21.43 -15.88 -12.36
CA ALA A 354 22.54 -16.32 -11.52
C ALA A 354 23.58 -17.15 -12.27
N ASP A 355 23.19 -17.87 -13.34
CA ASP A 355 24.08 -18.70 -14.16
C ASP A 355 24.57 -17.94 -15.41
N PRO A 356 25.87 -17.54 -15.47
CA PRO A 356 26.42 -16.87 -16.65
C PRO A 356 26.33 -17.70 -17.95
N ALA A 357 26.22 -19.03 -17.86
CA ALA A 357 26.11 -19.90 -19.02
C ALA A 357 24.71 -19.92 -19.66
N SER A 358 23.69 -19.40 -18.96
CA SER A 358 22.30 -19.36 -19.44
C SER A 358 22.11 -18.43 -20.66
N GLY A 359 22.99 -17.44 -20.83
CA GLY A 359 22.84 -16.36 -21.81
C GLY A 359 21.73 -15.36 -21.47
N PHE A 360 21.13 -15.43 -20.28
CA PHE A 360 20.10 -14.52 -19.80
C PHE A 360 20.65 -13.67 -18.64
N GLY A 361 21.20 -12.49 -18.95
CA GLY A 361 21.78 -11.58 -17.97
C GLY A 361 20.87 -10.42 -17.58
N ALA A 362 21.46 -9.41 -16.92
CA ALA A 362 20.73 -8.23 -16.45
C ALA A 362 20.03 -7.44 -17.58
N ALA A 363 20.61 -7.42 -18.78
CA ALA A 363 20.03 -6.74 -19.93
C ALA A 363 18.77 -7.46 -20.44
N GLU A 364 18.82 -8.79 -20.52
CA GLU A 364 17.70 -9.66 -20.91
C GLU A 364 16.59 -9.61 -19.85
N GLU A 365 16.96 -9.67 -18.56
CA GLU A 365 16.04 -9.51 -17.43
C GLU A 365 15.30 -8.16 -17.51
N LYS A 366 16.03 -7.05 -17.70
CA LYS A 366 15.42 -5.72 -17.80
C LYS A 366 14.50 -5.61 -19.01
N TYR A 367 14.92 -6.13 -20.16
CA TYR A 367 14.14 -6.09 -21.39
C TYR A 367 12.83 -6.90 -21.25
N ALA A 368 12.88 -8.11 -20.72
CA ALA A 368 11.69 -8.92 -20.47
C ALA A 368 10.78 -8.29 -19.40
N GLY A 369 11.38 -7.77 -18.32
CA GLY A 369 10.65 -7.15 -17.21
C GLY A 369 9.84 -5.93 -17.62
N ASP A 370 10.45 -4.99 -18.33
CA ASP A 370 9.75 -3.79 -18.80
C ASP A 370 8.62 -4.13 -19.77
N LEU A 371 8.84 -5.10 -20.66
CA LEU A 371 7.82 -5.59 -21.57
C LEU A 371 6.67 -6.28 -20.85
N ALA A 372 6.95 -7.01 -19.78
CA ALA A 372 5.94 -7.65 -18.94
C ALA A 372 5.08 -6.60 -18.25
N ILE A 373 5.69 -5.57 -17.66
CA ILE A 373 4.97 -4.46 -17.02
C ILE A 373 4.06 -3.77 -18.04
N LYS A 374 4.54 -3.48 -19.25
CA LYS A 374 3.71 -2.94 -20.33
C LYS A 374 2.50 -3.81 -20.65
N CYS A 375 2.66 -5.13 -20.64
CA CYS A 375 1.53 -6.05 -20.82
C CYS A 375 0.55 -5.95 -19.64
N ILE A 376 1.06 -6.10 -18.42
CA ILE A 376 0.29 -6.07 -17.16
C ILE A 376 -0.53 -4.79 -17.05
N GLU A 377 0.01 -3.63 -17.40
CA GLU A 377 -0.70 -2.34 -17.37
C GLU A 377 -2.02 -2.34 -18.17
N HIS A 378 -2.17 -3.16 -19.21
CA HIS A 378 -3.43 -3.29 -19.94
C HIS A 378 -4.51 -4.03 -19.16
N PHE A 379 -4.11 -4.91 -18.23
CA PHE A 379 -4.99 -5.77 -17.43
C PHE A 379 -5.29 -5.21 -16.05
N LEU A 380 -4.54 -4.21 -15.58
CA LEU A 380 -4.77 -3.55 -14.28
C LEU A 380 -6.22 -3.10 -14.02
N PRO A 381 -7.01 -2.65 -15.02
CA PRO A 381 -8.42 -2.33 -14.80
C PRO A 381 -9.25 -3.50 -14.24
N LEU A 382 -8.82 -4.76 -14.41
CA LEU A 382 -9.51 -5.91 -13.84
C LEU A 382 -9.46 -5.97 -12.32
N PHE A 383 -8.47 -5.34 -11.67
CA PHE A 383 -8.27 -5.39 -10.21
C PHE A 383 -9.00 -4.26 -9.47
N VAL A 384 -9.20 -3.13 -10.16
CA VAL A 384 -9.74 -1.91 -9.56
C VAL A 384 -11.24 -2.06 -9.28
N GLY A 385 -11.61 -1.98 -8.00
CA GLY A 385 -12.99 -2.10 -7.55
C GLY A 385 -13.54 -3.53 -7.52
N THR A 386 -12.81 -4.51 -8.07
CA THR A 386 -13.20 -5.93 -8.11
C THR A 386 -12.64 -6.68 -6.91
N CYS A 387 -11.32 -6.69 -6.68
CA CYS A 387 -10.66 -7.36 -5.56
C CYS A 387 -10.27 -6.40 -4.44
N SER A 388 -9.84 -5.19 -4.77
CA SER A 388 -9.56 -4.12 -3.79
C SER A 388 -10.24 -2.82 -4.17
N ALA A 389 -10.54 -1.98 -3.18
CA ALA A 389 -11.12 -0.66 -3.42
C ALA A 389 -10.77 0.33 -2.29
N ALA A 390 -11.11 1.60 -2.50
CA ALA A 390 -11.04 2.66 -1.49
C ALA A 390 -12.23 3.61 -1.67
N PRO A 391 -13.46 3.18 -1.31
CA PRO A 391 -14.66 3.99 -1.50
C PRO A 391 -14.56 5.33 -0.77
N SER A 392 -14.81 6.43 -1.47
CA SER A 392 -14.72 7.77 -0.89
C SER A 392 -15.72 8.73 -1.50
N ARG A 393 -16.20 9.68 -0.71
CA ARG A 393 -17.01 10.80 -1.18
C ARG A 393 -16.16 12.05 -1.27
N MET A 394 -16.26 12.72 -2.42
CA MET A 394 -15.74 14.06 -2.64
C MET A 394 -16.90 15.03 -2.70
N GLY A 395 -16.94 16.00 -1.78
CA GLY A 395 -17.99 17.01 -1.74
C GLY A 395 -17.88 17.98 -2.91
N PHE A 396 -18.93 18.76 -3.18
CA PHE A 396 -18.86 19.82 -4.19
C PHE A 396 -17.70 20.77 -3.87
N SER A 397 -17.58 21.26 -2.63
CA SER A 397 -16.54 22.18 -2.18
C SER A 397 -15.11 21.67 -2.38
N ASP A 398 -14.91 20.36 -2.48
CA ASP A 398 -13.59 19.76 -2.63
C ASP A 398 -13.29 19.39 -4.10
N PHE A 399 -14.28 19.57 -5.00
CA PHE A 399 -14.20 19.21 -6.42
C PHE A 399 -13.47 20.27 -7.27
N HIS A 400 -12.41 20.83 -6.71
CA HIS A 400 -11.46 21.69 -7.39
C HIS A 400 -10.50 20.86 -8.25
N PRO A 401 -10.15 21.26 -9.49
CA PRO A 401 -9.24 20.47 -10.32
C PRO A 401 -7.87 20.23 -9.66
N GLU A 402 -7.34 21.22 -8.95
CA GLU A 402 -6.09 21.16 -8.16
C GLU A 402 -6.10 20.13 -7.01
N LEU A 403 -7.28 19.80 -6.48
CA LEU A 403 -7.46 18.83 -5.40
C LEU A 403 -7.90 17.48 -5.97
N ALA A 404 -8.94 17.49 -6.80
CA ALA A 404 -9.57 16.28 -7.35
C ALA A 404 -8.66 15.50 -8.29
N LEU A 405 -7.78 16.17 -9.06
CA LEU A 405 -6.86 15.50 -9.97
C LEU A 405 -5.56 15.06 -9.30
N GLY A 406 -5.29 15.48 -8.05
CA GLY A 406 -4.14 15.04 -7.28
C GLY A 406 -2.83 15.02 -8.08
N PHE A 407 -2.24 13.83 -8.20
CA PHE A 407 -0.99 13.60 -8.93
C PHE A 407 -1.17 13.26 -10.42
N LEU A 408 -2.40 13.08 -10.91
CA LEU A 408 -2.69 12.74 -12.31
C LEU A 408 -1.99 13.64 -13.35
N PRO A 409 -1.73 14.95 -13.10
CA PRO A 409 -0.95 15.78 -14.03
C PRO A 409 0.49 15.31 -14.25
N HIS A 410 1.03 14.50 -13.34
CA HIS A 410 2.34 13.85 -13.47
C HIS A 410 2.25 12.43 -14.04
N GLU A 411 1.05 11.87 -14.19
CA GLU A 411 0.82 10.46 -14.52
C GLU A 411 0.16 10.28 -15.90
N LEU A 412 -0.44 11.34 -16.44
CA LEU A 412 -1.13 11.34 -17.73
C LEU A 412 -0.68 12.50 -18.62
N ASP A 413 -0.63 12.22 -19.93
CA ASP A 413 -0.46 13.26 -20.97
C ASP A 413 -1.63 14.24 -20.93
N TYR A 414 -1.37 15.51 -21.29
CA TYR A 414 -2.34 16.61 -21.27
C TYR A 414 -3.63 16.29 -22.06
N THR A 415 -3.54 15.46 -23.10
CA THR A 415 -4.71 15.06 -23.87
C THR A 415 -5.63 14.14 -23.06
N HIS A 416 -5.08 13.09 -22.47
CA HIS A 416 -5.85 12.10 -21.71
C HIS A 416 -6.31 12.67 -20.37
N LEU A 417 -5.50 13.51 -19.71
CA LEU A 417 -5.86 14.23 -18.50
C LEU A 417 -7.11 15.11 -18.70
N ARG A 418 -7.14 15.90 -19.78
CA ARG A 418 -8.34 16.70 -20.14
C ARG A 418 -9.55 15.83 -20.44
N MET A 419 -9.36 14.72 -21.14
CA MET A 419 -10.44 13.78 -21.45
C MET A 419 -11.03 13.17 -20.18
N LEU A 420 -10.16 12.76 -19.25
CA LEU A 420 -10.53 12.25 -17.92
C LEU A 420 -11.32 13.31 -17.16
N TRP A 421 -10.75 14.49 -16.94
CA TRP A 421 -11.38 15.57 -16.18
C TRP A 421 -12.76 15.94 -16.72
N ARG A 422 -12.89 16.07 -18.03
CA ARG A 422 -14.16 16.43 -18.66
C ARG A 422 -15.22 15.34 -18.51
N ARG A 423 -14.82 14.07 -18.49
CA ARG A 423 -15.75 12.95 -18.26
C ARG A 423 -16.11 12.83 -16.79
N TRP A 424 -15.15 13.08 -15.90
CA TRP A 424 -15.37 13.09 -14.47
C TRP A 424 -16.38 14.18 -14.07
N ARG A 425 -16.21 15.40 -14.57
CA ARG A 425 -17.19 16.50 -14.40
C ARG A 425 -18.60 16.17 -14.88
N LYS A 426 -18.74 15.28 -15.86
CA LYS A 426 -20.05 14.82 -16.36
C LYS A 426 -20.64 13.69 -15.50
N LYS A 427 -19.78 12.88 -14.87
CA LYS A 427 -20.17 11.83 -13.93
C LYS A 427 -20.64 12.44 -12.60
N ALA A 428 -19.89 13.43 -12.11
CA ALA A 428 -20.15 14.12 -10.85
C ALA A 428 -21.43 14.97 -10.90
N ASP A 429 -22.06 15.12 -9.75
CA ASP A 429 -23.28 15.90 -9.55
C ASP A 429 -22.94 17.38 -9.30
N LEU A 430 -22.68 18.08 -10.41
CA LEU A 430 -22.13 19.44 -10.45
C LEU A 430 -22.93 20.41 -11.33
N ALA A 431 -24.04 19.96 -11.91
CA ALA A 431 -24.70 20.68 -13.00
C ALA A 431 -25.79 21.63 -12.53
N ILE A 432 -25.70 22.90 -12.96
CA ILE A 432 -26.78 23.89 -12.83
C ILE A 432 -27.30 24.18 -14.24
N CYS A 433 -28.62 24.04 -14.46
CA CYS A 433 -29.25 24.28 -15.76
C CYS A 433 -28.54 23.55 -16.94
N GLY A 434 -28.06 22.33 -16.71
CA GLY A 434 -27.36 21.51 -17.72
C GLY A 434 -25.89 21.87 -17.97
N ARG A 435 -25.32 22.85 -17.25
CA ARG A 435 -23.91 23.22 -17.33
C ARG A 435 -23.18 22.79 -16.05
N SER A 436 -22.14 21.98 -16.20
CA SER A 436 -21.28 21.57 -15.06
C SER A 436 -20.50 22.77 -14.55
N LEU A 437 -20.64 23.05 -13.26
CA LEU A 437 -19.92 24.10 -12.55
C LEU A 437 -18.91 23.46 -11.60
N THR A 438 -17.67 23.96 -11.59
CA THR A 438 -16.68 23.62 -10.55
C THR A 438 -16.68 24.73 -9.50
N PRO A 439 -16.24 24.45 -8.26
CA PRO A 439 -16.27 25.45 -7.20
C PRO A 439 -15.30 26.61 -7.49
N PHE A 440 -15.57 27.76 -6.87
CA PHE A 440 -14.87 29.02 -7.16
C PHE A 440 -13.72 29.32 -6.20
N GLY A 441 -13.68 28.69 -5.02
CA GLY A 441 -12.56 28.77 -4.07
C GLY A 441 -12.97 29.26 -2.69
N PRO A 442 -13.68 30.41 -2.54
CA PRO A 442 -14.14 30.85 -1.24
C PRO A 442 -15.14 29.85 -0.65
N GLY A 443 -14.73 29.10 0.39
CA GLY A 443 -15.51 27.98 0.92
C GLY A 443 -16.93 28.33 1.34
N TRP A 444 -17.18 29.54 1.86
CA TRP A 444 -18.53 29.99 2.22
C TRP A 444 -19.45 30.16 1.00
N LEU A 445 -18.90 30.59 -0.14
CA LEU A 445 -19.62 30.74 -1.40
C LEU A 445 -19.95 29.37 -1.98
N ASP A 446 -18.95 28.48 -2.02
CA ASP A 446 -19.11 27.14 -2.55
C ASP A 446 -20.08 26.29 -1.72
N GLN A 447 -20.09 26.46 -0.39
CA GLN A 447 -21.09 25.86 0.50
C GLN A 447 -22.49 26.38 0.21
N SER A 448 -22.64 27.70 0.00
CA SER A 448 -23.93 28.32 -0.30
C SER A 448 -24.47 27.87 -1.66
N LEU A 449 -23.60 27.80 -2.68
CA LEU A 449 -23.95 27.29 -4.02
C LEU A 449 -24.35 25.81 -3.97
N SER A 450 -23.58 25.00 -3.25
CA SER A 450 -23.87 23.59 -3.03
C SER A 450 -25.25 23.40 -2.41
N ALA A 451 -25.57 24.14 -1.35
CA ALA A 451 -26.86 24.08 -0.68
C ALA A 451 -28.00 24.58 -1.57
N GLY A 452 -27.83 25.71 -2.26
CA GLY A 452 -28.87 26.33 -3.08
C GLY A 452 -29.24 25.53 -4.34
N PHE A 453 -28.27 24.83 -4.95
CA PHE A 453 -28.48 24.05 -6.18
C PHE A 453 -28.43 22.53 -5.98
N GLY A 454 -28.24 22.07 -4.74
CA GLY A 454 -28.19 20.64 -4.41
C GLY A 454 -26.99 19.91 -5.02
N LEU A 455 -25.84 20.58 -5.16
CA LEU A 455 -24.64 20.00 -5.79
C LEU A 455 -23.92 19.07 -4.81
N ARG A 456 -23.75 17.81 -5.17
CA ARG A 456 -23.28 16.77 -4.22
C ARG A 456 -21.83 16.40 -4.39
N GLY A 457 -21.18 16.79 -5.49
CA GLY A 457 -19.83 16.34 -5.84
C GLY A 457 -19.86 14.94 -6.48
N ASP A 458 -18.99 14.02 -6.04
CA ASP A 458 -18.90 12.67 -6.63
C ASP A 458 -18.62 11.55 -5.61
N PHE A 459 -18.89 10.32 -6.02
CA PHE A 459 -18.52 9.10 -5.31
C PHE A 459 -17.45 8.34 -6.10
N ILE A 460 -16.32 8.09 -5.47
CA ILE A 460 -15.12 7.50 -6.08
C ILE A 460 -14.97 6.06 -5.57
N PRO A 461 -15.00 5.04 -6.45
CA PRO A 461 -14.85 3.64 -6.04
C PRO A 461 -13.48 3.33 -5.41
N ASP A 462 -12.41 3.90 -5.95
CA ASP A 462 -11.05 3.71 -5.43
C ASP A 462 -10.26 5.03 -5.46
N ALA A 463 -10.43 5.82 -4.41
CA ALA A 463 -9.81 7.13 -4.30
C ALA A 463 -8.32 7.08 -3.96
N ARG A 464 -7.81 6.00 -3.34
CA ARG A 464 -6.38 5.84 -3.05
C ARG A 464 -5.55 5.93 -4.33
N LEU A 465 -6.04 5.34 -5.42
CA LEU A 465 -5.37 5.30 -6.73
C LEU A 465 -5.37 6.64 -7.49
N ILE A 466 -6.02 7.68 -6.94
CA ILE A 466 -6.04 9.04 -7.50
C ILE A 466 -5.32 10.03 -6.57
N ASP A 467 -5.43 9.82 -5.26
CA ASP A 467 -4.91 10.70 -4.21
C ASP A 467 -3.43 10.46 -3.86
N TYR A 468 -2.78 9.48 -4.51
CA TYR A 468 -1.38 9.11 -4.31
C TYR A 468 -0.69 8.88 -5.67
N PRO A 469 0.60 9.25 -5.84
CA PRO A 469 1.34 8.99 -7.07
C PRO A 469 1.50 7.49 -7.31
N ALA A 470 0.71 6.95 -8.23
CA ALA A 470 0.67 5.54 -8.57
C ALA A 470 1.64 5.19 -9.71
N ALA A 471 1.77 6.04 -10.75
CA ALA A 471 2.72 5.83 -11.84
C ALA A 471 3.11 7.12 -12.58
N LEU A 472 4.36 7.56 -12.38
CA LEU A 472 4.89 8.74 -13.05
C LEU A 472 5.06 8.52 -14.56
N LEU A 473 4.67 9.53 -15.34
CA LEU A 473 4.73 9.52 -16.79
C LEU A 473 6.18 9.68 -17.28
N SER A 474 6.54 8.93 -18.32
CA SER A 474 7.78 9.14 -19.06
C SER A 474 7.91 10.53 -19.67
N THR A 475 9.16 10.90 -20.02
CA THR A 475 9.44 12.03 -20.93
C THR A 475 9.67 11.51 -22.35
N TRP A 476 9.69 12.42 -23.32
CA TRP A 476 10.02 12.06 -24.71
C TRP A 476 11.45 11.51 -24.88
N ALA A 477 12.38 11.92 -24.02
CA ALA A 477 13.77 11.50 -24.06
C ALA A 477 14.03 10.23 -23.22
N SER A 478 13.30 10.07 -22.11
CA SER A 478 13.54 9.03 -21.11
C SER A 478 12.27 8.23 -20.84
N PRO A 479 12.02 7.13 -21.58
CA PRO A 479 10.93 6.22 -21.28
C PRO A 479 11.15 5.44 -19.98
N ALA A 480 10.06 5.12 -19.28
CA ALA A 480 10.12 4.33 -18.06
C ALA A 480 10.36 2.84 -18.32
N LEU A 481 9.91 2.31 -19.48
CA LEU A 481 9.81 0.86 -19.75
C LEU A 481 10.40 0.48 -21.13
N ASP A 482 11.50 1.11 -21.54
CA ASP A 482 12.13 0.85 -22.85
C ASP A 482 12.97 -0.44 -22.91
N GLY A 483 13.13 -1.16 -21.80
CA GLY A 483 13.90 -2.40 -21.72
C GLY A 483 15.41 -2.17 -21.68
N ARG A 484 15.88 -0.93 -21.53
CA ARG A 484 17.30 -0.59 -21.40
C ARG A 484 17.70 -0.46 -19.95
N LEU A 485 18.93 -0.88 -19.63
CA LEU A 485 19.53 -0.62 -18.33
C LEU A 485 19.60 0.89 -18.06
N GLY A 486 19.39 1.27 -16.80
CA GLY A 486 19.46 2.67 -16.37
C GLY A 486 18.27 3.55 -16.79
N ASN A 487 17.18 2.99 -17.32
CA ASN A 487 16.06 3.80 -17.84
C ASN A 487 15.31 4.57 -16.76
N HIS A 488 15.12 3.96 -15.59
CA HIS A 488 14.53 4.64 -14.44
C HIS A 488 15.41 5.80 -13.97
N GLU A 489 16.73 5.64 -13.98
CA GLU A 489 17.70 6.67 -13.59
C GLU A 489 17.65 7.87 -14.53
N ARG A 490 17.58 7.62 -15.84
CA ARG A 490 17.40 8.69 -16.85
C ARG A 490 16.09 9.45 -16.64
N LEU A 491 14.97 8.72 -16.48
CA LEU A 491 13.67 9.34 -16.23
C LEU A 491 13.65 10.14 -14.92
N LYS A 492 14.24 9.61 -13.84
CA LYS A 492 14.36 10.33 -12.57
C LYS A 492 15.14 11.64 -12.74
N GLY A 493 16.22 11.64 -13.53
CA GLY A 493 16.97 12.85 -13.87
C GLY A 493 16.12 13.90 -14.58
N ASP A 494 15.36 13.48 -15.61
CA ASP A 494 14.46 14.39 -16.33
C ASP A 494 13.34 14.95 -15.44
N LEU A 495 12.71 14.09 -14.63
CA LEU A 495 11.62 14.51 -13.73
C LEU A 495 12.13 15.46 -12.63
N ALA A 496 13.37 15.29 -12.18
CA ALA A 496 14.01 16.22 -11.26
C ALA A 496 14.27 17.58 -11.91
N ALA A 497 14.72 17.61 -13.17
CA ALA A 497 14.89 18.84 -13.93
C ALA A 497 13.55 19.58 -14.16
N LEU A 498 12.44 18.85 -14.25
CA LEU A 498 11.08 19.39 -14.28
C LEU A 498 10.52 19.80 -12.91
N GLY A 499 11.31 19.65 -11.83
CA GLY A 499 10.90 19.96 -10.45
C GLY A 499 9.86 19.00 -9.85
N ALA A 500 9.52 17.91 -10.55
CA ALA A 500 8.43 17.00 -10.19
C ALA A 500 8.87 15.84 -9.28
N PHE A 501 10.18 15.56 -9.18
CA PHE A 501 10.71 14.38 -8.50
C PHE A 501 12.12 14.62 -7.91
N ASP A 502 12.65 13.66 -7.14
CA ASP A 502 14.05 13.64 -6.69
C ASP A 502 14.72 12.32 -7.07
N PRO A 503 15.95 12.31 -7.64
CA PRO A 503 16.58 11.09 -8.11
C PRO A 503 16.91 10.05 -7.04
N GLN A 504 16.98 10.45 -5.77
CA GLN A 504 17.22 9.54 -4.64
C GLN A 504 15.99 8.68 -4.32
N MET A 505 14.79 9.14 -4.68
CA MET A 505 13.56 8.40 -4.45
C MET A 505 13.41 7.22 -5.42
N SER A 506 12.73 6.16 -4.96
CA SER A 506 12.27 5.09 -5.83
C SER A 506 11.17 5.59 -6.77
N LEU A 507 11.30 5.31 -8.08
CA LEU A 507 10.29 5.69 -9.07
C LEU A 507 8.95 5.00 -8.79
N TYR A 508 7.85 5.76 -8.78
CA TYR A 508 6.50 5.24 -8.61
C TYR A 508 6.00 4.55 -9.89
N LEU A 509 5.60 3.28 -9.76
CA LEU A 509 5.04 2.43 -10.81
C LEU A 509 3.93 1.53 -10.23
N LEU A 510 2.87 1.28 -11.01
CA LEU A 510 1.75 0.39 -10.65
C LEU A 510 2.19 -1.07 -10.46
N CYS A 511 3.22 -1.47 -11.19
CA CYS A 511 3.91 -2.73 -11.07
C CYS A 511 5.42 -2.48 -11.21
N ARG A 512 6.22 -2.98 -10.27
CA ARG A 512 7.66 -2.78 -10.22
C ARG A 512 8.39 -4.09 -10.49
N GLN A 513 9.38 -4.04 -11.38
CA GLN A 513 10.29 -5.17 -11.56
C GLN A 513 11.20 -5.32 -10.33
N ARG A 514 11.29 -6.55 -9.82
CA ARG A 514 12.33 -6.99 -8.89
C ARG A 514 13.46 -7.55 -9.72
N GLN A 515 14.58 -6.83 -9.75
CA GLN A 515 15.76 -7.24 -10.48
C GLN A 515 16.67 -8.07 -9.58
N PHE A 516 17.22 -9.14 -10.13
CA PHE A 516 18.08 -10.06 -9.39
C PHE A 516 19.24 -9.35 -8.70
N ALA A 517 19.91 -8.43 -9.42
CA ALA A 517 21.07 -7.70 -8.89
C ALA A 517 20.76 -6.86 -7.64
N ALA A 518 19.52 -6.36 -7.51
CA ALA A 518 19.12 -5.51 -6.38
C ALA A 518 18.45 -6.32 -5.25
N MET A 519 17.71 -7.37 -5.60
CA MET A 519 16.82 -8.07 -4.67
C MET A 519 17.28 -9.49 -4.32
N GLY A 520 18.21 -10.07 -5.07
CA GLY A 520 18.59 -11.49 -5.00
C GLY A 520 17.59 -12.43 -5.70
N PHE A 521 16.57 -11.90 -6.36
CA PHE A 521 15.60 -12.67 -7.16
C PHE A 521 15.01 -11.83 -8.29
N SER A 522 14.55 -12.51 -9.35
CA SER A 522 13.83 -11.92 -10.48
C SER A 522 12.32 -12.05 -10.29
N GLY A 523 11.58 -10.95 -10.43
CA GLY A 523 10.16 -10.92 -10.11
C GLY A 523 9.42 -9.62 -10.39
N PHE A 524 8.20 -9.53 -9.89
CA PHE A 524 7.32 -8.35 -10.01
C PHE A 524 6.57 -8.08 -8.72
N GLU A 525 6.42 -6.81 -8.38
CA GLU A 525 5.65 -6.32 -7.25
C GLU A 525 4.46 -5.51 -7.77
N GLY A 526 3.24 -5.95 -7.49
CA GLY A 526 2.01 -5.18 -7.74
C GLY A 526 1.76 -4.20 -6.59
N ARG A 527 1.73 -2.90 -6.89
CA ARG A 527 1.58 -1.80 -5.90
C ARG A 527 0.21 -1.13 -5.90
N HIS A 528 -0.70 -1.62 -6.73
CA HIS A 528 -1.98 -0.99 -7.04
C HIS A 528 -3.15 -1.49 -6.17
N TYR A 529 -2.90 -2.31 -5.15
CA TYR A 529 -3.96 -2.80 -4.27
C TYR A 529 -4.26 -1.83 -3.14
N SER A 530 -5.54 -1.47 -3.02
CA SER A 530 -6.07 -0.66 -1.94
C SER A 530 -6.49 -1.56 -0.75
N LEU A 531 -7.75 -1.51 -0.31
CA LEU A 531 -8.27 -2.34 0.78
C LEU A 531 -9.00 -3.58 0.25
N PHE A 532 -8.69 -4.75 0.80
CA PHE A 532 -9.40 -6.00 0.57
C PHE A 532 -10.55 -6.17 1.58
N PRO A 533 -11.81 -6.36 1.15
CA PRO A 533 -12.92 -6.68 2.05
C PRO A 533 -12.70 -8.01 2.79
N ASP A 534 -12.21 -9.03 2.08
CA ASP A 534 -11.91 -10.36 2.61
C ASP A 534 -10.49 -10.77 2.21
N LEU A 535 -9.61 -11.01 3.19
CA LEU A 535 -8.23 -11.42 2.91
C LEU A 535 -8.18 -12.80 2.23
N GLY A 536 -9.00 -13.75 2.68
CA GLY A 536 -9.02 -15.12 2.16
C GLY A 536 -9.49 -15.20 0.71
N ALA A 537 -10.59 -14.53 0.38
CA ALA A 537 -11.18 -14.55 -0.95
C ALA A 537 -10.54 -13.54 -1.91
N ASP A 538 -10.41 -12.28 -1.49
CA ASP A 538 -10.06 -11.19 -2.42
C ASP A 538 -8.57 -11.07 -2.68
N LEU A 539 -7.74 -11.21 -1.64
CA LEU A 539 -6.28 -11.19 -1.80
C LEU A 539 -5.81 -12.44 -2.54
N ALA A 540 -6.39 -13.62 -2.26
CA ALA A 540 -6.08 -14.84 -3.00
C ALA A 540 -6.42 -14.71 -4.49
N ALA A 541 -7.60 -14.17 -4.81
CA ALA A 541 -8.02 -13.93 -6.19
C ALA A 541 -7.09 -12.93 -6.90
N ALA A 542 -6.66 -11.87 -6.20
CA ALA A 542 -5.70 -10.91 -6.72
C ALA A 542 -4.33 -11.54 -7.02
N ALA A 543 -3.78 -12.33 -6.09
CA ALA A 543 -2.51 -13.03 -6.28
C ALA A 543 -2.55 -14.02 -7.46
N ALA A 544 -3.66 -14.76 -7.60
CA ALA A 544 -3.89 -15.67 -8.70
C ALA A 544 -3.98 -14.95 -10.05
N LEU A 545 -4.76 -13.86 -10.14
CA LEU A 545 -4.90 -13.09 -11.37
C LEU A 545 -3.59 -12.39 -11.75
N GLN A 546 -2.85 -11.82 -10.79
CA GLN A 546 -1.54 -11.21 -11.05
C GLN A 546 -0.56 -12.23 -11.60
N THR A 547 -0.55 -13.45 -11.05
CA THR A 547 0.29 -14.54 -11.56
C THR A 547 -0.11 -14.89 -12.99
N LEU A 548 -1.40 -15.17 -13.23
CA LEU A 548 -1.91 -15.53 -14.57
C LEU A 548 -1.54 -14.47 -15.63
N VAL A 549 -1.73 -13.18 -15.33
CA VAL A 549 -1.39 -12.09 -16.26
C VAL A 549 0.13 -12.01 -16.50
N THR A 550 0.94 -12.24 -15.46
CA THR A 550 2.39 -12.25 -15.57
C THR A 550 2.87 -13.41 -16.45
N THR A 551 2.38 -14.63 -16.19
CA THR A 551 2.67 -15.83 -16.99
C THR A 551 2.19 -15.65 -18.44
N PHE A 552 1.00 -15.06 -18.63
CA PHE A 552 0.47 -14.71 -19.94
C PHE A 552 1.43 -13.79 -20.70
N ALA A 553 1.95 -12.75 -20.06
CA ALA A 553 2.92 -11.84 -20.68
C ALA A 553 4.17 -12.58 -21.16
N TYR A 554 4.76 -13.44 -20.31
CA TYR A 554 5.94 -14.23 -20.67
C TYR A 554 5.66 -15.22 -21.81
N ARG A 555 4.49 -15.84 -21.84
CA ARG A 555 4.09 -16.70 -22.95
C ARG A 555 3.95 -15.93 -24.26
N GLN A 556 3.36 -14.74 -24.24
CA GLN A 556 3.24 -13.92 -25.46
C GLN A 556 4.63 -13.49 -25.97
N MET A 557 5.60 -13.26 -25.07
CA MET A 557 7.00 -13.01 -25.47
C MET A 557 7.67 -14.26 -26.03
N ALA A 558 7.53 -15.41 -25.35
CA ALA A 558 8.11 -16.68 -25.76
C ALA A 558 7.57 -17.17 -27.11
N THR A 559 6.34 -16.78 -27.49
CA THR A 559 5.74 -17.07 -28.80
C THR A 559 6.03 -15.99 -29.87
N GLY A 560 6.76 -14.92 -29.52
CA GLY A 560 7.04 -13.80 -30.42
C GLY A 560 5.84 -12.88 -30.71
N ARG A 561 4.71 -13.10 -30.03
CA ARG A 561 3.48 -12.30 -30.17
C ARG A 561 3.53 -10.97 -29.40
N LEU A 562 4.51 -10.81 -28.50
CA LEU A 562 4.75 -9.57 -27.75
C LEU A 562 6.22 -9.16 -27.85
N HIS A 563 6.45 -7.90 -28.25
CA HIS A 563 7.76 -7.25 -28.24
C HIS A 563 7.60 -5.73 -28.09
N HIS A 564 8.64 -5.00 -27.67
CA HIS A 564 8.56 -3.56 -27.37
C HIS A 564 7.95 -2.71 -28.49
N ARG A 565 8.19 -3.03 -29.77
CA ARG A 565 7.59 -2.25 -30.89
C ARG A 565 6.06 -2.36 -30.98
N LEU A 566 5.42 -3.36 -30.38
CA LEU A 566 3.95 -3.47 -30.33
C LEU A 566 3.34 -2.57 -29.26
N VAL A 567 4.14 -2.17 -28.26
CA VAL A 567 3.72 -1.27 -27.18
C VAL A 567 4.79 -0.18 -27.04
N PRO A 568 4.72 0.87 -27.88
CA PRO A 568 5.67 1.97 -27.87
C PRO A 568 5.84 2.68 -26.53
N ASP A 569 6.99 3.32 -26.41
CA ASP A 569 7.55 3.92 -25.19
C ASP A 569 7.29 5.42 -25.04
N ASP A 570 6.59 6.04 -25.98
CA ASP A 570 6.33 7.47 -25.92
C ASP A 570 5.28 7.83 -24.84
N PRO A 571 5.38 9.01 -24.20
CA PRO A 571 4.48 9.42 -23.12
C PRO A 571 2.99 9.39 -23.50
N VAL A 572 2.67 9.65 -24.77
CA VAL A 572 1.28 9.63 -25.23
C VAL A 572 0.75 8.20 -25.26
N THR A 573 1.51 7.26 -25.80
CA THR A 573 1.15 5.83 -25.83
C THR A 573 1.12 5.22 -24.42
N GLU A 574 2.05 5.60 -23.56
CA GLU A 574 2.07 5.22 -22.14
C GLU A 574 0.82 5.70 -21.42
N SER A 575 0.50 6.99 -21.56
CA SER A 575 -0.71 7.58 -20.99
C SER A 575 -1.98 6.95 -21.57
N GLU A 576 -2.00 6.62 -22.86
CA GLU A 576 -3.16 5.99 -23.50
C GLU A 576 -3.49 4.62 -22.90
N ARG A 577 -2.45 3.84 -22.55
CA ARG A 577 -2.57 2.55 -21.87
C ARG A 577 -2.96 2.70 -20.40
N ARG A 578 -2.32 3.63 -19.67
CA ARG A 578 -2.55 3.82 -18.22
C ARG A 578 -3.86 4.53 -17.88
N GLN A 579 -4.40 5.37 -18.76
CA GLN A 579 -5.65 6.09 -18.46
C GLN A 579 -6.79 5.12 -18.09
N ILE A 580 -6.80 3.92 -18.67
CA ILE A 580 -7.89 2.94 -18.46
C ILE A 580 -8.00 2.57 -16.97
N PHE A 581 -6.86 2.43 -16.31
CA PHE A 581 -6.75 2.19 -14.87
C PHE A 581 -7.35 3.33 -14.05
N PHE A 582 -6.93 4.57 -14.31
CA PHE A 582 -7.43 5.75 -13.58
C PHE A 582 -8.91 6.03 -13.85
N PHE A 583 -9.40 5.76 -15.05
CA PHE A 583 -10.83 5.86 -15.36
C PHE A 583 -11.63 4.82 -14.56
N ALA A 584 -11.12 3.60 -14.41
CA ALA A 584 -11.75 2.58 -13.58
C ALA A 584 -11.77 2.99 -12.09
N ALA A 585 -10.64 3.48 -11.56
CA ALA A 585 -10.50 3.94 -10.18
C ALA A 585 -11.45 5.10 -9.85
N ALA A 586 -11.53 6.08 -10.75
CA ALA A 586 -12.46 7.20 -10.63
C ALA A 586 -13.92 6.82 -10.94
N GLY A 587 -14.23 5.57 -11.33
CA GLY A 587 -15.58 5.14 -11.69
C GLY A 587 -16.15 5.83 -12.94
N ILE A 588 -15.28 6.27 -13.86
CA ILE A 588 -15.67 6.94 -15.10
C ILE A 588 -16.00 5.87 -16.16
N PRO A 589 -17.21 5.87 -16.74
CA PRO A 589 -17.69 4.70 -17.48
C PRO A 589 -17.05 4.49 -18.86
N THR A 590 -16.37 5.49 -19.42
CA THR A 590 -15.79 5.39 -20.76
C THR A 590 -14.51 6.21 -20.90
N PHE A 591 -13.48 5.63 -21.53
CA PHE A 591 -12.20 6.27 -21.87
C PHE A 591 -12.03 6.44 -23.39
N TYR A 592 -10.89 6.99 -23.82
CA TYR A 592 -10.64 7.34 -25.22
C TYR A 592 -9.29 6.85 -25.74
N VAL A 593 -9.29 6.27 -26.95
CA VAL A 593 -8.07 5.75 -27.60
C VAL A 593 -7.97 6.32 -29.00
N ARG A 594 -6.79 6.74 -29.43
CA ARG A 594 -6.53 7.23 -30.79
C ARG A 594 -6.82 6.12 -31.79
N ARG A 595 -7.54 6.45 -32.87
CA ARG A 595 -7.80 5.48 -33.96
C ARG A 595 -6.51 5.02 -34.63
N SER A 596 -5.53 5.92 -34.70
CA SER A 596 -4.19 5.68 -35.23
C SER A 596 -3.18 5.28 -34.14
N SER A 597 -3.65 4.74 -33.00
CA SER A 597 -2.76 4.32 -31.93
C SER A 597 -1.68 3.36 -32.45
N ARG A 598 -0.45 3.57 -31.98
CA ARG A 598 0.69 2.69 -32.27
C ARG A 598 0.79 1.53 -31.30
N ASN A 599 -0.01 1.53 -30.23
CA ASN A 599 -0.12 0.39 -29.33
C ASN A 599 -0.97 -0.71 -30.00
N LEU A 600 -0.29 -1.65 -30.64
CA LEU A 600 -0.92 -2.73 -31.39
C LEU A 600 -1.58 -3.76 -30.47
N LEU A 601 -1.07 -3.95 -29.26
CA LEU A 601 -1.72 -4.80 -28.26
C LEU A 601 -3.07 -4.21 -27.85
N LEU A 602 -3.11 -2.91 -27.51
CA LEU A 602 -4.36 -2.21 -27.19
C LEU A 602 -5.34 -2.27 -28.36
N ARG A 603 -4.88 -2.05 -29.60
CA ARG A 603 -5.75 -2.16 -30.78
C ARG A 603 -6.34 -3.57 -30.96
N ARG A 604 -5.56 -4.63 -30.70
CA ARG A 604 -6.04 -6.02 -30.74
C ARG A 604 -7.14 -6.26 -29.73
N ILE A 605 -6.98 -5.74 -28.51
CA ILE A 605 -8.02 -5.81 -27.46
C ILE A 605 -9.28 -5.06 -27.94
N LEU A 606 -9.13 -3.82 -28.42
CA LEU A 606 -10.26 -3.00 -28.87
C LEU A 606 -11.03 -3.55 -30.07
N GLN A 607 -10.38 -4.31 -30.95
CA GLN A 607 -11.05 -4.99 -32.07
C GLN A 607 -12.08 -6.03 -31.58
N ARG A 608 -11.85 -6.61 -30.40
CA ARG A 608 -12.75 -7.56 -29.75
C ARG A 608 -13.72 -6.88 -28.78
N THR A 609 -13.39 -5.67 -28.31
CA THR A 609 -14.23 -4.93 -27.37
C THR A 609 -15.54 -4.47 -28.00
N ARG A 610 -16.65 -4.87 -27.36
CA ARG A 610 -17.99 -4.49 -27.78
C ARG A 610 -18.26 -3.01 -27.53
N LYS A 611 -19.17 -2.42 -28.31
CA LYS A 611 -19.65 -1.03 -28.16
C LYS A 611 -18.55 0.05 -28.27
N VAL A 612 -17.39 -0.28 -28.84
CA VAL A 612 -16.39 0.69 -29.25
C VAL A 612 -16.94 1.52 -30.40
N ARG A 613 -16.87 2.85 -30.30
CA ARG A 613 -17.37 3.73 -31.36
C ARG A 613 -16.51 4.98 -31.56
N PRO A 614 -16.48 5.54 -32.77
CA PRO A 614 -16.09 6.92 -33.02
C PRO A 614 -16.56 7.92 -31.95
N SER A 615 -15.63 8.71 -31.40
CA SER A 615 -16.00 9.85 -30.57
C SER A 615 -16.45 11.01 -31.46
N SER A 616 -17.67 11.52 -31.27
CA SER A 616 -18.15 12.74 -31.93
C SER A 616 -17.48 14.01 -31.37
N ARG A 617 -17.00 13.95 -30.12
CA ARG A 617 -16.42 15.09 -29.41
C ARG A 617 -14.91 15.23 -29.61
N TYR A 618 -14.24 14.11 -29.82
CA TYR A 618 -12.79 14.05 -30.04
C TYR A 618 -12.55 13.35 -31.39
N PRO A 619 -12.56 14.12 -32.50
CA PRO A 619 -12.25 13.58 -33.81
C PRO A 619 -10.93 12.80 -33.79
N GLY A 620 -10.88 11.66 -34.48
CA GLY A 620 -9.70 10.78 -34.46
C GLY A 620 -9.59 9.84 -33.27
N TYR A 621 -10.55 9.83 -32.33
CA TYR A 621 -10.58 8.90 -31.20
C TYR A 621 -11.74 7.91 -31.28
N PHE A 622 -11.53 6.74 -30.69
CA PHE A 622 -12.57 5.83 -30.23
C PHE A 622 -12.97 6.16 -28.79
N ARG A 623 -14.25 6.01 -28.49
CA ARG A 623 -14.80 5.99 -27.13
C ARG A 623 -15.07 4.55 -26.76
N VAL A 624 -14.51 4.11 -25.64
CA VAL A 624 -14.53 2.71 -25.21
C VAL A 624 -15.18 2.63 -23.82
N PRO A 625 -16.20 1.77 -23.61
CA PRO A 625 -16.73 1.50 -22.28
C PRO A 625 -15.74 0.69 -21.43
N VAL A 626 -15.53 1.11 -20.17
CA VAL A 626 -14.61 0.42 -19.25
C VAL A 626 -15.04 -1.02 -18.99
N LEU A 627 -16.33 -1.24 -18.72
CA LEU A 627 -16.88 -2.58 -18.45
C LEU A 627 -16.71 -3.53 -19.63
N GLU A 628 -16.97 -3.07 -20.86
CA GLU A 628 -16.81 -3.91 -22.06
C GLU A 628 -15.32 -4.23 -22.30
N TYR A 629 -14.42 -3.29 -22.01
CA TYR A 629 -12.98 -3.55 -22.07
C TYR A 629 -12.56 -4.60 -21.05
N GLN A 630 -13.00 -4.49 -19.79
CA GLN A 630 -12.74 -5.49 -18.74
C GLN A 630 -13.26 -6.88 -19.12
N ARG A 631 -14.49 -6.98 -19.66
CA ARG A 631 -15.03 -8.24 -20.18
C ARG A 631 -14.15 -8.85 -21.25
N THR A 632 -13.71 -8.06 -22.22
CA THR A 632 -12.80 -8.52 -23.28
C THR A 632 -11.47 -9.02 -22.73
N LEU A 633 -10.94 -8.42 -21.66
CA LEU A 633 -9.71 -8.90 -21.04
C LEU A 633 -9.90 -10.28 -20.40
N LEU A 634 -11.03 -10.52 -19.70
CA LEU A 634 -11.34 -11.84 -19.14
C LEU A 634 -11.53 -12.89 -20.24
N GLU A 635 -12.29 -12.56 -21.28
CA GLU A 635 -12.47 -13.45 -22.46
C GLU A 635 -11.13 -13.77 -23.12
N MET A 636 -10.25 -12.78 -23.26
CA MET A 636 -8.90 -12.97 -23.81
C MET A 636 -8.07 -13.92 -22.94
N LEU A 637 -8.11 -13.80 -21.61
CA LEU A 637 -7.42 -14.75 -20.72
C LEU A 637 -8.02 -16.15 -20.83
N ARG A 638 -9.35 -16.30 -20.91
CA ARG A 638 -9.99 -17.61 -21.05
C ARG A 638 -9.64 -18.31 -22.35
N GLU A 639 -9.63 -17.59 -23.46
CA GLU A 639 -9.41 -18.18 -24.78
C GLU A 639 -7.94 -18.30 -25.14
N GLU A 640 -7.19 -17.21 -25.01
CA GLU A 640 -5.78 -17.23 -25.39
C GLU A 640 -4.97 -17.96 -24.33
N ALA A 641 -5.38 -17.96 -23.05
CA ALA A 641 -4.66 -18.56 -21.92
C ALA A 641 -5.30 -19.80 -21.30
N ALA A 642 -6.18 -20.51 -22.04
CA ALA A 642 -6.90 -21.68 -21.53
C ALA A 642 -6.00 -22.73 -20.85
N ASP A 643 -4.88 -23.08 -21.50
CA ASP A 643 -3.85 -23.99 -20.99
C ASP A 643 -3.20 -23.49 -19.70
N LEU A 644 -2.92 -22.18 -19.60
CA LEU A 644 -2.37 -21.58 -18.39
C LEU A 644 -3.40 -21.57 -17.26
N VAL A 645 -4.65 -21.26 -17.58
CA VAL A 645 -5.77 -21.24 -16.62
C VAL A 645 -5.97 -22.62 -16.01
N GLU A 646 -5.99 -23.66 -16.84
CA GLU A 646 -6.06 -25.06 -16.40
C GLU A 646 -4.82 -25.43 -15.58
N SER A 647 -3.62 -25.14 -16.10
CA SER A 647 -2.36 -25.52 -15.44
C SER A 647 -2.17 -24.89 -14.06
N LEU A 648 -2.69 -23.69 -13.83
CA LEU A 648 -2.61 -23.00 -12.53
C LEU A 648 -3.79 -23.34 -11.61
N GLY A 649 -4.89 -23.89 -12.15
CA GLY A 649 -6.12 -24.14 -11.39
C GLY A 649 -6.91 -22.87 -11.08
N VAL A 650 -6.90 -21.87 -11.97
CA VAL A 650 -7.50 -20.54 -11.73
C VAL A 650 -8.79 -20.28 -12.52
N GLY A 651 -9.45 -21.34 -13.01
CA GLY A 651 -10.74 -21.24 -13.72
C GLY A 651 -11.82 -20.55 -12.88
N ASP A 652 -12.01 -21.02 -11.64
CA ASP A 652 -12.98 -20.46 -10.69
C ASP A 652 -12.70 -18.98 -10.36
N VAL A 653 -11.42 -18.58 -10.40
CA VAL A 653 -11.04 -17.17 -10.19
C VAL A 653 -11.59 -16.33 -11.35
N LEU A 654 -11.45 -16.77 -12.60
CA LEU A 654 -11.99 -16.03 -13.74
C LEU A 654 -13.53 -15.99 -13.74
N ASP A 655 -14.19 -17.04 -13.24
CA ASP A 655 -15.65 -17.05 -13.03
C ASP A 655 -16.07 -16.05 -11.96
N ASP A 656 -15.32 -16.00 -10.86
CA ASP A 656 -15.53 -15.04 -9.79
C ASP A 656 -15.35 -13.59 -10.27
N PHE A 657 -14.30 -13.29 -11.03
CA PHE A 657 -14.11 -11.97 -11.65
C PHE A 657 -15.24 -11.63 -12.64
N SER A 658 -15.80 -12.59 -13.37
CA SER A 658 -16.97 -12.35 -14.23
C SER A 658 -18.16 -11.88 -13.41
N ARG A 659 -18.49 -12.58 -12.31
CA ARG A 659 -19.58 -12.19 -11.39
C ARG A 659 -19.35 -10.81 -10.77
N ARG A 660 -18.11 -10.50 -10.36
CA ARG A 660 -17.73 -9.18 -9.83
C ARG A 660 -17.92 -8.05 -10.85
N LEU A 661 -17.74 -8.31 -12.14
CA LEU A 661 -17.98 -7.31 -13.19
C LEU A 661 -19.46 -7.19 -13.57
N GLU A 662 -20.22 -8.27 -13.47
CA GLU A 662 -21.66 -8.29 -13.79
C GLU A 662 -22.51 -7.66 -12.69
N GLU A 663 -22.21 -7.98 -11.43
CA GLU A 663 -22.90 -7.45 -10.24
C GLU A 663 -21.91 -6.78 -9.27
N PRO A 664 -21.27 -5.66 -9.67
CA PRO A 664 -20.18 -5.04 -8.91
C PRO A 664 -20.62 -4.50 -7.55
N ALA A 665 -21.91 -4.18 -7.37
CA ALA A 665 -22.45 -3.73 -6.10
C ALA A 665 -22.52 -4.86 -5.05
N LEU A 666 -22.72 -6.11 -5.50
CA LEU A 666 -22.89 -7.28 -4.63
C LEU A 666 -21.59 -8.04 -4.41
N HIS A 667 -20.85 -8.28 -5.50
CA HIS A 667 -19.67 -9.16 -5.47
C HIS A 667 -18.34 -8.37 -5.50
N GLY A 668 -18.32 -7.21 -6.16
CA GLY A 668 -17.13 -6.37 -6.24
C GLY A 668 -16.70 -5.82 -4.87
N ALA A 669 -15.39 -5.67 -4.67
CA ALA A 669 -14.82 -5.11 -3.46
C ALA A 669 -15.34 -3.69 -3.16
N ALA A 670 -15.45 -2.84 -4.19
CA ALA A 670 -16.01 -1.49 -4.03
C ALA A 670 -17.47 -1.53 -3.56
N GLY A 671 -18.29 -2.44 -4.11
CA GLY A 671 -19.68 -2.62 -3.73
C GLY A 671 -19.85 -3.08 -2.29
N ARG A 672 -19.14 -4.16 -1.90
CA ARG A 672 -19.21 -4.73 -0.55
C ARG A 672 -18.74 -3.76 0.53
N LEU A 673 -17.61 -3.06 0.31
CA LEU A 673 -17.15 -2.03 1.25
C LEU A 673 -18.15 -0.89 1.34
N THR A 674 -18.68 -0.40 0.22
CA THR A 674 -19.68 0.67 0.23
C THR A 674 -20.95 0.26 0.97
N ALA A 675 -21.43 -0.97 0.78
CA ALA A 675 -22.59 -1.49 1.48
C ALA A 675 -22.36 -1.55 3.01
N GLY A 676 -21.18 -2.01 3.44
CA GLY A 676 -20.81 -2.00 4.85
C GLY A 676 -20.81 -0.60 5.46
N ILE A 677 -20.18 0.36 4.79
CA ILE A 677 -20.11 1.76 5.23
C ILE A 677 -21.51 2.37 5.33
N LEU A 678 -22.34 2.19 4.31
CA LEU A 678 -23.70 2.71 4.28
C LEU A 678 -24.61 2.05 5.33
N GLY A 679 -24.38 0.78 5.65
CA GLY A 679 -25.03 0.08 6.74
C GLY A 679 -24.84 0.78 8.08
N THR A 680 -23.61 1.25 8.38
CA THR A 680 -23.32 2.01 9.61
C THR A 680 -24.05 3.36 9.69
N LEU A 681 -24.46 3.90 8.54
CA LEU A 681 -25.16 5.18 8.40
C LEU A 681 -26.69 5.01 8.24
N GLY A 682 -27.20 3.78 8.09
CA GLY A 682 -28.59 3.53 7.72
C GLY A 682 -28.99 4.13 6.36
N ALA A 683 -28.01 4.30 5.45
CA ALA A 683 -28.23 4.92 4.14
C ALA A 683 -28.23 3.86 3.02
N GLY A 684 -28.88 4.17 1.89
CA GLY A 684 -28.91 3.28 0.71
C GLY A 684 -28.07 3.76 -0.47
N ASN A 685 -27.53 4.98 -0.42
CA ASN A 685 -26.81 5.60 -1.54
C ASN A 685 -25.76 6.59 -1.02
N PRO A 686 -24.47 6.46 -1.42
CA PRO A 686 -23.41 7.32 -0.92
C PRO A 686 -23.57 8.79 -1.35
N MET A 687 -24.20 9.05 -2.50
CA MET A 687 -24.46 10.41 -2.97
C MET A 687 -25.49 11.13 -2.11
N ARG A 688 -26.33 10.43 -1.33
CA ARG A 688 -27.30 11.07 -0.43
C ARG A 688 -26.72 11.45 0.93
N VAL A 689 -25.48 11.06 1.21
CA VAL A 689 -24.77 11.35 2.45
C VAL A 689 -23.78 12.50 2.20
N PRO A 690 -23.65 13.46 3.14
CA PRO A 690 -22.56 14.44 3.13
C PRO A 690 -21.19 13.77 3.04
N ALA A 691 -20.27 14.34 2.25
CA ALA A 691 -19.00 13.69 1.95
C ALA A 691 -18.15 13.41 3.21
N ARG A 692 -18.06 14.40 4.11
CA ARG A 692 -17.36 14.25 5.38
C ARG A 692 -17.94 13.14 6.25
N GLU A 693 -19.27 13.06 6.34
CA GLU A 693 -19.97 12.05 7.14
C GLU A 693 -19.74 10.63 6.57
N PHE A 694 -19.82 10.47 5.25
CA PHE A 694 -19.50 9.20 4.60
C PHE A 694 -18.05 8.77 4.87
N ASN A 695 -17.09 9.68 4.74
CA ASN A 695 -15.67 9.35 4.91
C ASN A 695 -15.33 9.02 6.38
N LEU A 696 -15.91 9.72 7.35
CA LEU A 696 -15.78 9.37 8.77
C LEU A 696 -16.43 8.02 9.10
N ALA A 697 -17.59 7.73 8.51
CA ALA A 697 -18.22 6.43 8.64
C ALA A 697 -17.39 5.32 8.01
N ALA A 698 -16.70 5.59 6.90
CA ALA A 698 -15.77 4.65 6.28
C ALA A 698 -14.63 4.29 7.24
N GLU A 699 -13.99 5.29 7.86
CA GLU A 699 -12.95 5.09 8.86
C GLU A 699 -13.45 4.28 10.05
N ARG A 700 -14.65 4.58 10.55
CA ARG A 700 -15.27 3.82 11.65
C ARG A 700 -15.55 2.37 11.24
N TYR A 701 -16.10 2.15 10.05
CA TYR A 701 -16.38 0.81 9.53
C TYR A 701 -15.10 -0.03 9.38
N TYR A 702 -14.03 0.56 8.83
CA TYR A 702 -12.74 -0.11 8.70
C TYR A 702 -12.13 -0.44 10.06
N ARG A 703 -12.14 0.55 10.97
CA ARG A 703 -11.60 0.40 12.30
C ARG A 703 -12.35 -0.65 13.10
N GLU A 704 -13.67 -0.71 13.05
CA GLU A 704 -14.49 -1.57 13.91
C GLU A 704 -14.96 -2.85 13.20
N GLU A 705 -15.97 -2.77 12.33
CA GLU A 705 -16.69 -3.92 11.79
C GLU A 705 -15.84 -4.77 10.85
N LEU A 706 -15.11 -4.13 9.93
CA LEU A 706 -14.23 -4.83 9.01
C LEU A 706 -13.06 -5.47 9.77
N ARG A 707 -12.43 -4.74 10.69
CA ARG A 707 -11.40 -5.26 11.60
C ARG A 707 -11.90 -6.52 12.32
N ARG A 708 -13.09 -6.47 12.94
CA ARG A 708 -13.68 -7.60 13.66
C ARG A 708 -13.96 -8.79 12.73
N THR A 709 -14.42 -8.54 11.51
CA THR A 709 -14.69 -9.58 10.51
C THR A 709 -13.40 -10.28 10.07
N GLN A 710 -12.37 -9.50 9.72
CA GLN A 710 -11.06 -10.03 9.34
C GLN A 710 -10.38 -10.76 10.49
N LEU A 711 -10.50 -10.25 11.72
CA LEU A 711 -9.97 -10.90 12.92
C LEU A 711 -10.66 -12.24 13.18
N ARG A 712 -11.99 -12.31 13.04
CA ARG A 712 -12.73 -13.58 13.16
C ARG A 712 -12.30 -14.59 12.10
N ALA A 713 -12.15 -14.15 10.84
CA ALA A 713 -11.69 -15.02 9.77
C ALA A 713 -10.27 -15.57 10.05
N ALA A 714 -9.35 -14.70 10.49
CA ALA A 714 -7.98 -15.10 10.80
C ALA A 714 -7.90 -16.05 12.01
N LEU A 715 -8.75 -15.87 13.03
CA LEU A 715 -8.88 -16.84 14.12
C LEU A 715 -9.40 -18.20 13.61
N GLY A 716 -10.37 -18.20 12.68
CA GLY A 716 -10.84 -19.41 12.02
C GLY A 716 -9.72 -20.15 11.26
N GLU A 717 -8.89 -19.42 10.52
CA GLU A 717 -7.72 -19.97 9.83
C GLU A 717 -6.69 -20.55 10.82
N LEU A 718 -6.39 -19.84 11.92
CA LEU A 718 -5.49 -20.34 12.96
C LEU A 718 -6.02 -21.65 13.58
N ALA A 719 -7.33 -21.75 13.81
CA ALA A 719 -7.96 -22.98 14.30
C ALA A 719 -7.77 -24.14 13.31
N ALA A 720 -8.03 -23.90 12.03
CA ALA A 720 -7.85 -24.89 10.97
C ALA A 720 -6.38 -25.32 10.83
N ASP A 721 -5.44 -24.38 10.98
CA ASP A 721 -4.01 -24.63 10.96
C ASP A 721 -3.57 -25.53 12.13
N LEU A 722 -4.03 -25.23 13.35
CA LEU A 722 -3.72 -26.05 14.52
C LEU A 722 -4.24 -27.47 14.34
N VAL A 723 -5.48 -27.65 13.86
CA VAL A 723 -6.03 -28.99 13.57
C VAL A 723 -5.20 -29.73 12.52
N ARG A 724 -4.83 -29.04 11.43
CA ARG A 724 -4.06 -29.65 10.33
C ARG A 724 -2.65 -30.04 10.74
N LEU A 725 -1.96 -29.20 11.52
CA LEU A 725 -0.54 -29.37 11.84
C LEU A 725 -0.30 -30.31 13.03
N THR A 726 -1.22 -30.34 14.01
CA THR A 726 -1.07 -31.12 15.27
C THR A 726 -0.60 -32.57 15.06
N PRO A 727 -1.17 -33.36 14.13
CA PRO A 727 -0.75 -34.75 13.91
C PRO A 727 0.69 -34.90 13.43
N THR A 728 1.22 -33.86 12.76
CA THR A 728 2.54 -33.87 12.09
C THR A 728 3.61 -33.08 12.83
N LEU A 729 3.29 -32.49 14.00
CA LEU A 729 4.25 -31.70 14.76
C LEU A 729 5.44 -32.55 15.22
N ALA A 730 6.64 -32.01 15.02
CA ALA A 730 7.87 -32.52 15.63
C ALA A 730 7.79 -32.43 17.16
N GLU A 731 8.52 -33.31 17.85
CA GLU A 731 8.42 -33.47 19.31
C GLU A 731 8.62 -32.17 20.11
N PRO A 732 9.58 -31.26 19.79
CA PRO A 732 9.72 -29.99 20.50
C PRO A 732 8.49 -29.08 20.38
N LEU A 733 7.86 -29.04 19.20
CA LEU A 733 6.65 -28.24 18.96
C LEU A 733 5.41 -28.90 19.57
N ARG A 734 5.36 -30.23 19.59
CA ARG A 734 4.28 -30.98 20.25
C ARG A 734 4.28 -30.75 21.76
N ARG A 735 5.47 -30.76 22.39
CA ARG A 735 5.61 -30.39 23.81
C ARG A 735 5.15 -28.95 24.05
N ALA A 736 5.61 -28.00 23.22
CA ALA A 736 5.18 -26.60 23.32
C ALA A 736 3.66 -26.44 23.18
N LEU A 737 3.01 -27.20 22.29
CA LEU A 737 1.55 -27.23 22.17
C LEU A 737 0.88 -27.70 23.47
N GLY A 738 1.40 -28.77 24.08
CA GLY A 738 0.88 -29.30 25.35
C GLY A 738 1.03 -28.32 26.52
N GLU A 739 2.10 -27.54 26.55
CA GLU A 739 2.32 -26.47 27.54
C GLU A 739 1.34 -25.30 27.34
N LEU A 740 1.10 -24.89 26.09
CA LEU A 740 0.16 -23.82 25.77
C LEU A 740 -1.30 -24.24 25.94
N LEU A 741 -1.63 -25.51 25.66
CA LEU A 741 -2.98 -26.07 25.72
C LEU A 741 -3.00 -27.41 26.48
N PRO A 742 -2.92 -27.38 27.83
CA PRO A 742 -2.89 -28.61 28.63
C PRO A 742 -4.13 -29.50 28.47
N GLN A 743 -5.28 -28.90 28.17
CA GLN A 743 -6.57 -29.58 27.96
C GLN A 743 -6.86 -29.89 26.47
N GLY A 744 -5.88 -29.65 25.60
CA GLY A 744 -5.99 -29.84 24.15
C GLY A 744 -6.67 -28.68 23.38
N PRO A 745 -6.56 -28.67 22.04
CA PRO A 745 -7.00 -27.56 21.19
C PRO A 745 -8.52 -27.38 21.06
N GLY A 746 -9.32 -28.41 21.37
CA GLY A 746 -10.78 -28.32 21.34
C GLY A 746 -11.39 -27.65 22.58
N HIS A 747 -10.72 -27.74 23.73
CA HIS A 747 -11.21 -27.15 24.97
C HIS A 747 -10.77 -25.68 25.05
N SER A 748 -11.73 -24.77 25.24
CA SER A 748 -11.54 -23.32 25.42
C SER A 748 -11.26 -22.46 24.18
N TRP A 749 -11.09 -23.03 22.98
CA TRP A 749 -10.83 -22.25 21.75
C TRP A 749 -11.90 -21.20 21.46
N ALA A 750 -13.18 -21.58 21.59
CA ALA A 750 -14.30 -20.66 21.41
C ALA A 750 -14.28 -19.52 22.42
N GLY A 751 -13.89 -19.80 23.68
CA GLY A 751 -13.71 -18.80 24.73
C GLY A 751 -12.61 -17.81 24.39
N PHE A 752 -11.43 -18.29 24.01
CA PHE A 752 -10.32 -17.42 23.59
C PHE A 752 -10.69 -16.54 22.40
N CYS A 753 -11.41 -17.10 21.42
CA CYS A 753 -11.88 -16.32 20.27
C CYS A 753 -12.82 -15.19 20.70
N GLN A 754 -13.79 -15.46 21.59
CA GLN A 754 -14.69 -14.43 22.07
C GLN A 754 -13.96 -13.37 22.92
N GLU A 755 -13.07 -13.78 23.82
CA GLU A 755 -12.26 -12.87 24.64
C GLU A 755 -11.45 -11.89 23.77
N VAL A 756 -10.85 -12.37 22.68
CA VAL A 756 -10.11 -11.51 21.73
C VAL A 756 -11.06 -10.60 20.94
N LEU A 757 -12.18 -11.13 20.45
CA LEU A 757 -13.15 -10.35 19.66
C LEU A 757 -13.85 -9.26 20.49
N ASP A 758 -14.04 -9.49 21.78
CA ASP A 758 -14.64 -8.55 22.73
C ASP A 758 -13.60 -7.65 23.40
N GLY A 759 -12.31 -7.91 23.18
CA GLY A 759 -11.21 -7.14 23.78
C GLY A 759 -11.12 -7.30 25.30
N SER A 760 -11.54 -8.45 25.83
CA SER A 760 -11.52 -8.79 27.26
C SER A 760 -10.42 -9.79 27.63
N ALA A 761 -9.65 -10.28 26.66
CA ALA A 761 -8.56 -11.23 26.86
C ALA A 761 -7.50 -10.67 27.82
N SER A 762 -7.08 -11.51 28.78
CA SER A 762 -5.97 -11.18 29.69
C SER A 762 -4.61 -11.19 28.98
N ALA A 763 -3.60 -10.52 29.54
CA ALA A 763 -2.24 -10.55 29.01
C ALA A 763 -1.70 -12.00 28.87
N ALA A 764 -2.02 -12.89 29.82
CA ALA A 764 -1.63 -14.29 29.77
C ALA A 764 -2.36 -15.07 28.67
N THR A 765 -3.66 -14.81 28.46
CA THR A 765 -4.42 -15.39 27.33
C THR A 765 -3.83 -14.95 26.00
N LEU A 766 -3.50 -13.66 25.85
CA LEU A 766 -2.92 -13.09 24.64
C LEU A 766 -1.52 -13.67 24.36
N GLN A 767 -0.68 -13.78 25.38
CA GLN A 767 0.65 -14.41 25.27
C GLN A 767 0.53 -15.87 24.78
N ARG A 768 -0.45 -16.62 25.31
CA ARG A 768 -0.72 -18.00 24.88
C ARG A 768 -1.15 -18.07 23.40
N LEU A 769 -2.04 -17.17 22.97
CA LEU A 769 -2.48 -17.12 21.56
C LEU A 769 -1.36 -16.69 20.61
N ILE A 770 -0.50 -15.75 21.03
CA ILE A 770 0.74 -15.41 20.31
C ILE A 770 1.60 -16.67 20.17
N GLY A 771 1.80 -17.43 21.24
CA GLY A 771 2.53 -18.71 21.21
C GLY A 771 1.93 -19.72 20.23
N LEU A 772 0.60 -19.88 20.21
CA LEU A 772 -0.07 -20.79 19.27
C LEU A 772 0.11 -20.37 17.81
N LEU A 773 0.10 -19.06 17.53
CA LEU A 773 0.36 -18.55 16.20
C LEU A 773 1.82 -18.79 15.80
N LEU A 774 2.78 -18.46 16.67
CA LEU A 774 4.21 -18.73 16.46
C LEU A 774 4.49 -20.21 16.23
N LEU A 775 3.73 -21.11 16.87
CA LEU A 775 3.81 -22.55 16.66
C LEU A 775 3.44 -22.93 15.22
N THR A 776 2.38 -22.35 14.65
CA THR A 776 2.02 -22.62 13.24
C THR A 776 3.11 -22.15 12.27
N VAL A 777 3.75 -21.02 12.56
CA VAL A 777 4.87 -20.50 11.75
C VAL A 777 6.08 -21.43 11.88
N ALA A 778 6.47 -21.83 13.10
CA ALA A 778 7.61 -22.72 13.32
C ALA A 778 7.40 -24.12 12.73
N ALA A 779 6.16 -24.63 12.74
CA ALA A 779 5.81 -25.91 12.13
C ALA A 779 5.97 -25.88 10.62
N ASP A 780 5.49 -24.83 9.96
CA ASP A 780 5.65 -24.67 8.51
C ASP A 780 7.15 -24.52 8.13
N ASP A 781 7.98 -23.92 8.99
CA ASP A 781 9.44 -23.82 8.76
C ASP A 781 10.11 -25.19 8.84
N SER A 782 9.74 -25.99 9.84
CA SER A 782 10.28 -27.34 10.02
C SER A 782 9.94 -28.23 8.82
N ALA A 783 8.74 -28.08 8.26
CA ALA A 783 8.33 -28.79 7.05
C ALA A 783 9.03 -28.26 5.77
N GLY A 784 9.33 -26.95 5.71
CA GLY A 784 10.06 -26.33 4.61
C GLY A 784 11.56 -26.68 4.59
N ALA A 785 12.20 -26.74 5.76
CA ALA A 785 13.61 -27.09 5.92
C ALA A 785 13.92 -28.52 5.47
N THR A 786 12.96 -29.45 5.57
CA THR A 786 13.07 -30.79 4.98
C THR A 786 12.97 -30.84 3.45
N ALA A 787 12.60 -29.74 2.79
CA ALA A 787 12.44 -29.64 1.35
C ALA A 787 13.45 -28.71 0.65
N SER A 788 14.25 -27.92 1.38
CA SER A 788 15.31 -27.09 0.81
C SER A 788 16.50 -26.93 1.76
N HIS A 789 17.62 -27.58 1.47
CA HIS A 789 18.92 -27.15 1.97
C HIS A 789 19.33 -25.85 1.23
N ASP A 790 19.87 -24.90 1.99
CA ASP A 790 20.24 -23.52 1.65
C ASP A 790 19.09 -22.51 1.55
N LYS A 791 18.95 -21.61 2.56
CA LYS A 791 18.52 -20.19 2.38
C LYS A 791 18.31 -19.28 3.61
N ASP A 792 18.71 -19.63 4.84
CA ASP A 792 18.36 -18.78 6.00
C ASP A 792 19.00 -17.37 6.05
N ASP A 793 20.06 -17.09 5.30
CA ASP A 793 20.74 -15.76 5.33
C ASP A 793 20.25 -14.79 4.21
N HIS A 794 19.43 -15.29 3.27
CA HIS A 794 18.92 -14.48 2.14
C HIS A 794 17.61 -13.74 2.45
N ASP A 795 16.80 -14.24 3.39
CA ASP A 795 15.46 -13.73 3.69
C ASP A 795 15.46 -12.38 4.45
N LEU A 796 16.54 -12.06 5.17
CA LEU A 796 16.68 -10.75 5.85
C LEU A 796 17.22 -9.66 4.94
N ARG A 797 17.93 -10.01 3.85
CA ARG A 797 18.51 -9.06 2.88
C ARG A 797 17.54 -8.68 1.75
N SER A 798 16.50 -9.48 1.53
CA SER A 798 15.54 -9.31 0.42
C SER A 798 14.41 -8.33 0.71
N SER A 799 14.35 -7.75 1.92
CA SER A 799 13.46 -6.66 2.26
C SER A 799 13.72 -5.47 1.33
N LEU A 800 12.64 -5.01 0.70
CA LEU A 800 12.46 -3.81 -0.13
C LEU A 800 13.33 -2.60 0.22
N HIS A 801 13.64 -2.46 1.51
CA HIS A 801 14.16 -1.26 2.12
C HIS A 801 15.65 -1.32 2.46
N ARG A 802 16.33 -2.47 2.26
CA ARG A 802 17.78 -2.59 2.49
C ARG A 802 18.65 -2.21 1.28
N ALA A 803 18.04 -1.95 0.12
CA ALA A 803 18.74 -1.49 -1.08
C ALA A 803 18.92 0.05 -1.19
N LEU A 804 18.75 0.79 -0.08
CA LEU A 804 18.92 2.26 -0.01
C LEU A 804 19.98 2.70 1.02
#